data_AF-A0A835I5W8-F1
#
_entry.id   AF-A0A835I5W8-F1
#
_cell.length_a   1.000
_cell.length_b   1.000
_cell.length_c   1.000
_cell.angle_alpha   90.00
_cell.angle_beta   90.00
_cell.angle_gamma   90.00
#
_symmetry.space_group_name_H-M   'P 1'
#
loop_
_entity.id
_entity.type
_entity.pdbx_description
1 polymer ?
#
loop_
_entity_poly.entity_id
_entity_poly.type
_entity_poly.pdbx_seq_one_letter_code
_entity_poly.pdbx_strand_id
1 'polypeptide(L)'
;MIPFFSVVGKHIRYLIHDLNDSNYDSLIHDFFQIADYGSKGSILLLQTFLDHLYFHGGDVQNKELKLDCLCTIFRYLLNRPNFSTVLCESLRDRNTTQEFIGALSKDLCLDVLEKIAVFIALSDSEDPGMKTAGKRLCIVQIEELCSSPSHFDSNEHIQKIIMYLSQTEGVAKLLDSFMQLLSLSQLKQKTPFMLAPLLSDDMHDTNSLRNLDLFYECSENDFDTILAELEKDMSMADTMKELGYNCTVDASHCREMLSLFLPLTEVTLARLLSTIARTHTGLDDVQNTYSTFCDAIGSDLSVDPTWLSSWNVDVLLDSIKHLAPDTNWVHVMENMDHEGFYIPSREAFSVFMSFYASACGELFPLHSICGSVWKNTEGQLSFLRYAVSAPAEIFTFAHTSRKLVYDDNIHDQKLAHGPENQAWFCLDLLDILCQLAEMGHASSVRLMLEYPLKHCPEVLLVGIAHITTAFNLLQYEVVSTILPMVIRDGSRSGVILQLWHANRNLLLRGFMDIHSSDPENLNRILSLCLDSKIFPPVLDTTPFSFSIKLAALASGKEQWNLEKWLSDNLSTYKDTFFEECLKFLKDTPSGVSQDVPASPFQNSGAVRNVSSEISSIFFKVILPFQCSPVLQSQAGQNISRQLFEEMKRLHVASMHVDPRLQNGGAPDSSTSDGYPDDIEAEANSYFHQMFSGQLTIETMVDSLGHFKESTENRCHLV
;
A
#
# COMPACT_ATOMS: atom_id res chain seq x y z
N MET A 1 12.21 -17.91 25.96
CA MET A 1 11.27 -16.76 25.89
C MET A 1 9.88 -17.35 26.04
N ILE A 2 9.22 -17.16 27.19
CA ILE A 2 7.80 -17.56 27.34
C ILE A 2 7.05 -16.75 26.28
N PRO A 3 6.28 -17.37 25.37
CA PRO A 3 5.76 -16.64 24.23
C PRO A 3 4.77 -15.62 24.74
N PHE A 4 5.02 -14.34 24.41
CA PHE A 4 4.16 -13.18 24.68
C PHE A 4 2.68 -13.49 24.39
N PHE A 5 2.42 -14.29 23.35
CA PHE A 5 1.11 -14.83 22.96
C PHE A 5 0.37 -15.62 24.05
N SER A 6 1.07 -16.44 24.85
CA SER A 6 0.42 -17.20 25.93
C SER A 6 0.02 -16.32 27.11
N VAL A 7 0.68 -15.18 27.29
CA VAL A 7 0.42 -14.22 28.37
C VAL A 7 -0.79 -13.35 28.00
N VAL A 8 -0.81 -12.81 26.77
CA VAL A 8 -1.94 -12.00 26.28
C VAL A 8 -3.21 -12.85 26.18
N GLY A 9 -3.13 -14.08 25.66
CA GLY A 9 -4.29 -14.98 25.60
C GLY A 9 -4.79 -15.41 26.99
N LYS A 10 -3.93 -15.46 28.02
CA LYS A 10 -4.39 -15.68 29.41
C LYS A 10 -5.04 -14.43 29.99
N HIS A 11 -4.52 -13.25 29.66
CA HIS A 11 -5.09 -11.98 30.09
C HIS A 11 -6.49 -11.77 29.49
N ILE A 12 -6.66 -11.98 28.18
CA ILE A 12 -7.98 -11.90 27.53
C ILE A 12 -8.98 -12.86 28.19
N ARG A 13 -8.58 -14.11 28.47
CA ARG A 13 -9.44 -15.07 29.19
C ARG A 13 -9.83 -14.61 30.58
N TYR A 14 -8.90 -13.99 31.30
CA TYR A 14 -9.18 -13.41 32.61
C TYR A 14 -10.20 -12.27 32.51
N LEU A 15 -10.05 -11.35 31.55
CA LEU A 15 -11.01 -10.26 31.30
C LEU A 15 -12.39 -10.80 30.91
N ILE A 16 -12.47 -11.84 30.07
CA ILE A 16 -13.74 -12.50 29.70
C ILE A 16 -14.41 -13.14 30.93
N HIS A 17 -13.63 -13.69 31.86
CA HIS A 17 -14.16 -14.29 33.09
C HIS A 17 -14.64 -13.22 34.09
N ASP A 18 -13.96 -12.07 34.16
CA ASP A 18 -14.32 -10.97 35.05
C ASP A 18 -15.53 -10.14 34.55
N LEU A 19 -15.94 -10.35 33.29
CA LEU A 19 -17.04 -9.62 32.63
C LEU A 19 -18.37 -9.73 33.40
N ASN A 20 -18.88 -8.58 33.83
CA ASN A 20 -20.15 -8.38 34.51
C ASN A 20 -20.78 -7.02 34.07
N ASP A 21 -22.03 -6.77 34.45
CA ASP A 21 -22.75 -5.56 34.04
C ASP A 21 -22.07 -4.25 34.47
N SER A 22 -21.27 -4.27 35.55
CA SER A 22 -20.64 -3.07 36.11
C SER A 22 -19.31 -2.69 35.44
N ASN A 23 -18.65 -3.64 34.77
CA ASN A 23 -17.36 -3.42 34.10
C ASN A 23 -17.43 -3.56 32.56
N TYR A 24 -18.62 -3.82 32.01
CA TYR A 24 -18.84 -4.03 30.57
C TYR A 24 -18.22 -2.94 29.69
N ASP A 25 -18.54 -1.67 29.93
CA ASP A 25 -18.06 -0.55 29.10
C ASP A 25 -16.54 -0.38 29.15
N SER A 26 -15.95 -0.56 30.33
CA SER A 26 -14.50 -0.48 30.51
C SER A 26 -13.79 -1.63 29.80
N LEU A 27 -14.31 -2.85 29.92
CA LEU A 27 -13.72 -4.03 29.30
C LEU A 27 -13.88 -4.03 27.78
N ILE A 28 -14.99 -3.51 27.24
CA ILE A 28 -15.13 -3.31 25.80
C ILE A 28 -14.07 -2.35 25.26
N HIS A 29 -13.80 -1.25 25.96
CA HIS A 29 -12.74 -0.33 25.57
C HIS A 29 -11.37 -1.02 25.58
N ASP A 30 -11.07 -1.83 26.60
CA ASP A 30 -9.83 -2.61 26.67
C ASP A 30 -9.73 -3.64 25.54
N PHE A 31 -10.84 -4.30 25.17
CA PHE A 31 -10.88 -5.23 24.03
C PHE A 31 -10.66 -4.51 22.69
N PHE A 32 -11.21 -3.31 22.49
CA PHE A 32 -10.90 -2.50 21.31
C PHE A 32 -9.44 -2.09 21.26
N GLN A 33 -8.85 -1.71 22.40
CA GLN A 33 -7.42 -1.40 22.47
C GLN A 33 -6.58 -2.63 22.08
N ILE A 34 -6.96 -3.83 22.54
CA ILE A 34 -6.32 -5.10 22.13
C ILE A 34 -6.44 -5.33 20.62
N ALA A 35 -7.61 -5.05 20.03
CA ALA A 35 -7.82 -5.15 18.60
C ALA A 35 -6.99 -4.12 17.79
N ASP A 36 -6.76 -2.93 18.35
CA ASP A 36 -5.98 -1.85 17.73
C ASP A 36 -4.45 -2.09 17.72
N TYR A 37 -3.94 -3.05 18.49
CA TYR A 37 -2.52 -3.49 18.41
C TYR A 37 -2.19 -4.29 17.12
N GLY A 38 -3.13 -4.39 16.18
CA GLY A 38 -2.96 -4.98 14.86
C GLY A 38 -3.57 -6.38 14.71
N SER A 39 -3.40 -6.98 13.53
CA SER A 39 -4.08 -8.23 13.13
C SER A 39 -3.88 -9.38 14.12
N LYS A 40 -2.69 -9.51 14.71
CA LYS A 40 -2.38 -10.56 15.70
C LYS A 40 -3.17 -10.40 17.01
N GLY A 41 -3.42 -9.16 17.43
CA GLY A 41 -4.26 -8.86 18.59
C GLY A 41 -5.72 -9.20 18.30
N SER A 42 -6.22 -8.80 17.14
CA SER A 42 -7.59 -9.11 16.69
C SER A 42 -7.84 -10.62 16.55
N ILE A 43 -6.89 -11.37 15.98
CA ILE A 43 -6.96 -12.84 15.85
C ILE A 43 -7.05 -13.49 17.23
N LEU A 44 -6.13 -13.13 18.14
CA LEU A 44 -6.09 -13.73 19.47
C LEU A 44 -7.34 -13.39 20.28
N LEU A 45 -7.87 -12.18 20.15
CA LEU A 45 -9.11 -11.72 20.77
C LEU A 45 -10.29 -12.56 20.29
N LEU A 46 -10.51 -12.60 18.96
CA LEU A 46 -11.63 -13.33 18.36
C LEU A 46 -11.54 -14.83 18.63
N GLN A 47 -10.36 -15.43 18.45
CA GLN A 47 -10.11 -16.83 18.77
C GLN A 47 -10.43 -17.15 20.22
N THR A 48 -10.01 -16.31 21.18
CA THR A 48 -10.26 -16.54 22.60
C THR A 48 -11.76 -16.47 22.96
N PHE A 49 -12.52 -15.56 22.35
CA PHE A 49 -13.98 -15.49 22.52
C PHE A 49 -14.69 -16.71 21.92
N LEU A 50 -14.32 -17.09 20.69
CA LEU A 50 -14.89 -18.26 20.02
C LEU A 50 -14.57 -19.55 20.80
N ASP A 51 -13.36 -19.66 21.34
CA ASP A 51 -12.95 -20.77 22.18
C ASP A 51 -13.78 -20.86 23.45
N HIS A 52 -14.03 -19.74 24.11
CA HIS A 52 -14.82 -19.69 25.33
C HIS A 52 -16.31 -19.98 25.13
N LEU A 53 -16.87 -19.62 23.98
CA LEU A 53 -18.31 -19.73 23.72
C LEU A 53 -18.71 -21.01 22.97
N TYR A 54 -17.84 -21.52 22.09
CA TYR A 54 -18.19 -22.59 21.14
C TYR A 54 -17.33 -23.85 21.23
N PHE A 55 -16.01 -23.73 21.45
CA PHE A 55 -15.09 -24.88 21.28
C PHE A 55 -14.61 -25.53 22.58
N HIS A 56 -14.42 -24.76 23.64
CA HIS A 56 -14.20 -25.28 24.98
C HIS A 56 -15.49 -25.08 25.78
N GLY A 57 -16.13 -26.17 26.20
CA GLY A 57 -17.42 -26.16 26.93
C GLY A 57 -17.40 -25.21 28.14
N GLY A 58 -17.73 -23.95 27.87
CA GLY A 58 -17.47 -22.81 28.74
C GLY A 58 -18.58 -22.58 29.74
N ASP A 59 -18.17 -22.04 30.88
CA ASP A 59 -18.99 -21.72 32.04
C ASP A 59 -20.29 -20.98 31.68
N VAL A 60 -21.44 -21.47 32.18
CA VAL A 60 -22.79 -20.99 31.83
C VAL A 60 -23.06 -19.58 32.39
N GLN A 61 -22.20 -19.09 33.28
CA GLN A 61 -22.34 -17.77 33.89
C GLN A 61 -22.06 -16.66 32.86
N ASN A 62 -23.01 -15.72 32.77
CA ASN A 62 -22.97 -14.53 31.91
C ASN A 62 -22.82 -14.83 30.40
N LYS A 63 -23.34 -15.96 29.92
CA LYS A 63 -23.24 -16.33 28.49
C LYS A 63 -23.85 -15.27 27.56
N GLU A 64 -25.00 -14.69 27.93
CA GLU A 64 -25.66 -13.65 27.13
C GLU A 64 -24.80 -12.37 27.04
N LEU A 65 -24.25 -11.91 28.16
CA LEU A 65 -23.35 -10.74 28.19
C LEU A 65 -22.06 -10.95 27.41
N LYS A 66 -21.48 -12.16 27.50
CA LYS A 66 -20.28 -12.53 26.73
C LYS A 66 -20.56 -12.59 25.24
N LEU A 67 -21.76 -13.05 24.86
CA LEU A 67 -22.20 -13.12 23.47
C LEU A 67 -22.51 -11.72 22.92
N ASP A 68 -23.11 -10.84 23.72
CA ASP A 68 -23.31 -9.43 23.36
C ASP A 68 -21.98 -8.67 23.21
N CYS A 69 -21.02 -8.93 24.10
CA CYS A 69 -19.65 -8.42 23.99
C CYS A 69 -18.97 -8.91 22.69
N LEU A 70 -19.10 -10.21 22.38
CA LEU A 70 -18.61 -10.76 21.11
C LEU A 70 -19.30 -10.09 19.91
N CYS A 71 -20.62 -9.89 19.93
CA CYS A 71 -21.35 -9.20 18.87
C CYS A 71 -20.77 -7.80 18.59
N THR A 72 -20.49 -7.04 19.65
CA THR A 72 -19.93 -5.69 19.55
C THR A 72 -18.51 -5.70 18.98
N ILE A 73 -17.65 -6.59 19.48
CA ILE A 73 -16.29 -6.76 18.96
C ILE A 73 -16.31 -7.24 17.50
N PHE A 74 -17.18 -8.18 17.17
CA PHE A 74 -17.29 -8.75 15.83
C PHE A 74 -17.69 -7.70 14.79
N ARG A 75 -18.70 -6.87 15.09
CA ARG A 75 -19.10 -5.76 14.20
C ARG A 75 -18.01 -4.70 14.07
N TYR A 76 -17.29 -4.41 15.14
CA TYR A 76 -16.13 -3.53 15.08
C TYR A 76 -15.03 -4.06 14.15
N LEU A 77 -14.74 -5.37 14.23
CA LEU A 77 -13.77 -6.03 13.35
C LEU A 77 -14.26 -6.13 11.90
N LEU A 78 -15.56 -6.35 11.66
CA LEU A 78 -16.17 -6.45 10.32
C LEU A 78 -15.90 -5.21 9.45
N ASN A 79 -15.86 -4.04 10.09
CA ASN A 79 -15.60 -2.75 9.45
C ASN A 79 -14.10 -2.49 9.20
N ARG A 80 -13.19 -3.39 9.61
CA ARG A 80 -11.74 -3.25 9.38
C ARG A 80 -11.33 -3.90 8.06
N PRO A 81 -10.34 -3.34 7.34
CA PRO A 81 -9.93 -3.85 6.02
C PRO A 81 -9.30 -5.26 6.08
N ASN A 82 -8.74 -5.65 7.22
CA ASN A 82 -8.11 -6.95 7.45
C ASN A 82 -9.06 -8.01 8.02
N PHE A 83 -10.38 -7.79 8.01
CA PHE A 83 -11.35 -8.69 8.60
C PHE A 83 -11.27 -10.12 8.04
N SER A 84 -11.11 -10.28 6.72
CA SER A 84 -11.02 -11.59 6.06
C SER A 84 -9.90 -12.46 6.65
N THR A 85 -8.70 -11.88 6.78
CA THR A 85 -7.56 -12.53 7.42
C THR A 85 -7.80 -12.82 8.90
N VAL A 86 -8.38 -11.87 9.65
CA VAL A 86 -8.64 -12.04 11.08
C VAL A 86 -9.63 -13.17 11.33
N LEU A 87 -10.72 -13.24 10.56
CA LEU A 87 -11.74 -14.28 10.68
C LEU A 87 -11.17 -15.65 10.31
N CYS A 88 -10.52 -15.77 9.15
CA CYS A 88 -9.97 -17.05 8.67
C CYS A 88 -8.90 -17.61 9.61
N GLU A 89 -7.96 -16.78 10.07
CA GLU A 89 -6.92 -17.22 11.00
C GLU A 89 -7.47 -17.55 12.40
N SER A 90 -8.54 -16.87 12.85
CA SER A 90 -9.18 -17.19 14.15
C SER A 90 -9.90 -18.54 14.14
N LEU A 91 -10.31 -19.00 12.95
CA LEU A 91 -10.98 -20.28 12.73
C LEU A 91 -10.01 -21.40 12.30
N ARG A 92 -8.72 -21.08 12.14
CA ARG A 92 -7.68 -22.04 11.74
C ARG A 92 -7.54 -23.17 12.76
N ASP A 93 -7.34 -24.39 12.26
CA ASP A 93 -7.17 -25.62 13.05
C ASP A 93 -8.39 -26.00 13.94
N ARG A 94 -9.59 -25.49 13.62
CA ARG A 94 -10.86 -25.81 14.30
C ARG A 94 -11.75 -26.63 13.37
N ASN A 95 -12.53 -27.56 13.93
CA ASN A 95 -13.54 -28.31 13.17
C ASN A 95 -14.76 -27.41 12.89
N THR A 96 -14.61 -26.41 12.03
CA THR A 96 -15.70 -25.54 11.60
C THR A 96 -16.53 -26.23 10.54
N THR A 97 -17.79 -26.53 10.85
CA THR A 97 -18.75 -27.08 9.90
C THR A 97 -19.66 -25.99 9.34
N GLN A 98 -20.38 -26.27 8.25
CA GLN A 98 -21.41 -25.37 7.73
C GLN A 98 -22.50 -25.07 8.78
N GLU A 99 -22.79 -26.04 9.65
CA GLU A 99 -23.72 -25.88 10.79
C GLU A 99 -23.21 -24.87 11.81
N PHE A 100 -21.89 -24.84 12.06
CA PHE A 100 -21.27 -23.84 12.94
C PHE A 100 -21.42 -22.41 12.38
N ILE A 101 -21.23 -22.22 11.07
CA ILE A 101 -21.43 -20.90 10.43
C ILE A 101 -22.88 -20.45 10.58
N GLY A 102 -23.84 -21.37 10.38
CA GLY A 102 -25.26 -21.09 10.59
C GLY A 102 -25.59 -20.73 12.04
N ALA A 103 -25.01 -21.45 13.01
CA ALA A 103 -25.17 -21.17 14.43
C ALA A 103 -24.55 -19.81 14.81
N LEU A 104 -23.32 -19.53 14.36
CA LEU A 104 -22.63 -18.26 14.60
C LEU A 104 -23.41 -17.07 14.02
N SER A 105 -23.91 -17.21 12.78
CA SER A 105 -24.71 -16.16 12.14
C SER A 105 -26.02 -15.87 12.89
N LYS A 106 -26.66 -16.91 13.43
CA LYS A 106 -27.87 -16.79 14.23
C LYS A 106 -27.59 -16.17 15.59
N ASP A 107 -26.53 -16.60 16.26
CA ASP A 107 -26.14 -16.12 17.58
C ASP A 107 -25.70 -14.65 17.54
N LEU A 108 -24.96 -14.24 16.50
CA LEU A 108 -24.52 -12.86 16.32
C LEU A 108 -25.64 -11.93 15.80
N CYS A 109 -26.82 -12.48 15.47
CA CYS A 109 -27.94 -11.76 14.86
C CYS A 109 -27.52 -10.93 13.64
N LEU A 110 -26.75 -11.54 12.73
CA LEU A 110 -26.23 -10.84 11.55
C LEU A 110 -27.35 -10.47 10.56
N ASP A 111 -27.32 -9.26 10.03
CA ASP A 111 -28.17 -8.85 8.91
C ASP A 111 -27.72 -9.48 7.58
N VAL A 112 -28.47 -9.25 6.49
CA VAL A 112 -28.18 -9.84 5.17
C VAL A 112 -26.82 -9.36 4.62
N LEU A 113 -26.45 -8.09 4.82
CA LEU A 113 -25.19 -7.54 4.33
C LEU A 113 -24.00 -7.98 5.18
N GLU A 114 -24.16 -8.04 6.50
CA GLU A 114 -23.19 -8.60 7.45
C GLU A 114 -22.94 -10.08 7.16
N LYS A 115 -23.97 -10.86 6.84
CA LYS A 115 -23.83 -12.26 6.39
C LYS A 115 -23.04 -12.35 5.10
N ILE A 116 -23.36 -11.54 4.10
CA ILE A 116 -22.62 -11.52 2.83
C ILE A 116 -21.15 -11.16 3.07
N ALA A 117 -20.85 -10.16 3.89
CA ALA A 117 -19.48 -9.78 4.23
C ALA A 117 -18.70 -10.91 4.93
N VAL A 118 -19.34 -11.64 5.84
CA VAL A 118 -18.76 -12.84 6.48
C VAL A 118 -18.52 -13.96 5.46
N PHE A 119 -19.45 -14.20 4.54
CA PHE A 119 -19.30 -15.25 3.52
C PHE A 119 -18.25 -14.91 2.46
N ILE A 120 -18.10 -13.63 2.11
CA ILE A 120 -16.98 -13.15 1.29
C ILE A 120 -15.66 -13.43 2.02
N ALA A 121 -15.54 -13.05 3.30
CA ALA A 121 -14.34 -13.31 4.10
C ALA A 121 -13.99 -14.81 4.16
N LEU A 122 -14.97 -15.69 4.34
CA LEU A 122 -14.75 -17.15 4.35
C LEU A 122 -14.38 -17.71 2.97
N SER A 123 -14.72 -17.02 1.88
CA SER A 123 -14.32 -17.41 0.52
C SER A 123 -12.81 -17.26 0.28
N ASP A 124 -12.10 -16.50 1.13
CA ASP A 124 -10.65 -16.33 1.10
C ASP A 124 -9.90 -17.34 2.00
N SER A 125 -10.62 -18.26 2.66
CA SER A 125 -10.02 -19.22 3.59
C SER A 125 -9.03 -20.19 2.91
N GLU A 126 -7.97 -20.55 3.63
CA GLU A 126 -7.04 -21.63 3.24
C GLU A 126 -7.70 -23.02 3.32
N ASP A 127 -8.76 -23.18 4.14
CA ASP A 127 -9.48 -24.45 4.24
C ASP A 127 -10.43 -24.64 3.05
N PRO A 128 -10.26 -25.69 2.22
CA PRO A 128 -11.07 -25.88 1.02
C PRO A 128 -12.57 -26.08 1.32
N GLY A 129 -12.90 -26.63 2.50
CA GLY A 129 -14.28 -26.80 2.96
C GLY A 129 -14.96 -25.46 3.23
N MET A 130 -14.35 -24.62 4.06
CA MET A 130 -14.81 -23.26 4.37
C MET A 130 -14.84 -22.36 3.15
N LYS A 131 -13.83 -22.45 2.28
CA LYS A 131 -13.77 -21.70 1.02
C LYS A 131 -14.97 -22.01 0.12
N THR A 132 -15.27 -23.29 -0.07
CA THR A 132 -16.40 -23.73 -0.91
C THR A 132 -17.75 -23.37 -0.26
N ALA A 133 -17.87 -23.53 1.05
CA ALA A 133 -19.08 -23.18 1.79
C ALA A 133 -19.34 -21.67 1.78
N GLY A 134 -18.30 -20.85 1.99
CA GLY A 134 -18.35 -19.39 1.91
C GLY A 134 -18.84 -18.93 0.54
N LYS A 135 -18.25 -19.45 -0.55
CA LYS A 135 -18.68 -19.13 -1.92
C LYS A 135 -20.14 -19.47 -2.17
N ARG A 136 -20.55 -20.70 -1.83
CA ARG A 136 -21.92 -21.16 -2.04
C ARG A 136 -22.95 -20.33 -1.25
N LEU A 137 -22.68 -20.08 0.03
CA LEU A 137 -23.58 -19.31 0.90
C LEU A 137 -23.65 -17.83 0.49
N CYS A 138 -22.53 -17.26 0.02
CA CYS A 138 -22.48 -15.90 -0.49
C CYS A 138 -23.39 -15.74 -1.72
N ILE A 139 -23.26 -16.63 -2.71
CA ILE A 139 -24.09 -16.61 -3.92
C ILE A 139 -25.58 -16.69 -3.57
N VAL A 140 -25.98 -17.63 -2.70
CA VAL A 140 -27.39 -17.80 -2.28
C VAL A 140 -27.94 -16.54 -1.61
N GLN A 141 -27.16 -15.87 -0.75
CA GLN A 141 -27.61 -14.64 -0.10
C GLN A 141 -27.68 -13.45 -1.07
N ILE A 142 -26.77 -13.36 -2.03
CA ILE A 142 -26.82 -12.31 -3.07
C ILE A 142 -28.01 -12.55 -4.01
N GLU A 143 -28.35 -13.79 -4.34
CA GLU A 143 -29.56 -14.15 -5.11
C GLU A 143 -30.85 -13.77 -4.35
N GLU A 144 -30.90 -14.04 -3.05
CA GLU A 144 -32.00 -13.65 -2.17
C GLU A 144 -32.15 -12.13 -2.10
N LEU A 145 -31.02 -11.41 -1.99
CA LEU A 145 -30.97 -9.95 -2.03
C LEU A 145 -31.44 -9.38 -3.38
N CYS A 146 -31.05 -10.02 -4.50
CA CYS A 146 -31.52 -9.65 -5.84
C CYS A 146 -33.03 -9.87 -6.00
N SER A 147 -33.56 -10.91 -5.36
CA SER A 147 -34.99 -11.25 -5.40
C SER A 147 -35.84 -10.42 -4.43
N SER A 148 -35.23 -9.87 -3.38
CA SER A 148 -35.89 -9.07 -2.35
C SER A 148 -35.05 -7.83 -2.00
N PRO A 149 -35.20 -6.72 -2.75
CA PRO A 149 -34.36 -5.54 -2.56
C PRO A 149 -34.60 -4.90 -1.19
N SER A 150 -33.59 -4.96 -0.33
CA SER A 150 -33.51 -4.18 0.90
C SER A 150 -32.79 -2.85 0.66
N HIS A 151 -32.96 -1.90 1.58
CA HIS A 151 -32.20 -0.64 1.53
C HIS A 151 -30.71 -0.90 1.80
N PHE A 152 -29.84 -0.34 0.96
CA PHE A 152 -28.41 -0.34 1.20
C PHE A 152 -28.01 0.87 2.04
N ASP A 153 -27.47 0.62 3.23
CA ASP A 153 -27.02 1.69 4.14
C ASP A 153 -25.53 2.02 4.00
N SER A 154 -24.74 1.19 3.29
CA SER A 154 -23.28 1.38 3.14
C SER A 154 -22.78 1.11 1.72
N ASN A 155 -22.11 2.12 1.13
CA ASN A 155 -21.45 2.04 -0.17
C ASN A 155 -20.25 1.05 -0.17
N GLU A 156 -19.63 0.82 0.98
CA GLU A 156 -18.48 -0.09 1.11
C GLU A 156 -18.91 -1.55 0.92
N HIS A 157 -20.11 -1.92 1.42
CA HIS A 157 -20.66 -3.27 1.23
C HIS A 157 -21.04 -3.52 -0.24
N ILE A 158 -21.60 -2.52 -0.91
CA ILE A 158 -21.89 -2.57 -2.36
C ILE A 158 -20.60 -2.81 -3.14
N GLN A 159 -19.54 -2.05 -2.85
CA GLN A 159 -18.25 -2.20 -3.53
C GLN A 159 -17.63 -3.58 -3.29
N LYS A 160 -17.68 -4.10 -2.06
CA LYS A 160 -17.18 -5.45 -1.72
C LYS A 160 -17.93 -6.54 -2.50
N ILE A 161 -19.25 -6.42 -2.65
CA ILE A 161 -20.08 -7.36 -3.42
C ILE A 161 -19.73 -7.29 -4.91
N ILE A 162 -19.61 -6.10 -5.50
CA ILE A 162 -19.23 -5.92 -6.91
C ILE A 162 -17.85 -6.52 -7.18
N MET A 163 -16.86 -6.20 -6.32
CA MET A 163 -15.51 -6.75 -6.43
C MET A 163 -15.53 -8.28 -6.36
N TYR A 164 -16.25 -8.84 -5.39
CA TYR A 164 -16.38 -10.29 -5.25
C TYR A 164 -17.01 -10.97 -6.46
N LEU A 165 -18.13 -10.44 -6.96
CA LEU A 165 -18.83 -10.96 -8.14
C LEU A 165 -17.99 -10.83 -9.41
N SER A 166 -17.20 -9.76 -9.54
CA SER A 166 -16.29 -9.58 -10.68
C SER A 166 -15.11 -10.56 -10.70
N GLN A 167 -14.72 -11.08 -9.53
CA GLN A 167 -13.61 -12.01 -9.36
C GLN A 167 -14.06 -13.48 -9.32
N THR A 168 -15.37 -13.76 -9.28
CA THR A 168 -15.91 -15.11 -9.15
C THR A 168 -16.40 -15.65 -10.49
N GLU A 169 -15.74 -16.69 -11.01
CA GLU A 169 -16.11 -17.34 -12.26
C GLU A 169 -17.52 -17.96 -12.22
N GLY A 170 -18.28 -17.82 -13.32
CA GLY A 170 -19.61 -18.41 -13.47
C GLY A 170 -20.77 -17.61 -12.88
N VAL A 171 -20.51 -16.41 -12.32
CA VAL A 171 -21.51 -15.61 -11.58
C VAL A 171 -21.91 -14.31 -12.31
N ALA A 172 -21.55 -14.17 -13.60
CA ALA A 172 -21.81 -12.98 -14.41
C ALA A 172 -23.29 -12.55 -14.47
N LYS A 173 -24.22 -13.52 -14.59
CA LYS A 173 -25.67 -13.24 -14.60
C LYS A 173 -26.17 -12.62 -13.29
N LEU A 174 -25.54 -12.99 -12.17
CA LEU A 174 -25.87 -12.44 -10.86
C LEU A 174 -25.27 -11.04 -10.69
N LEU A 175 -24.09 -10.77 -11.27
CA LEU A 175 -23.52 -9.42 -11.36
C LEU A 175 -24.46 -8.49 -12.15
N ASP A 176 -24.95 -8.93 -13.30
CA ASP A 176 -25.91 -8.15 -14.10
C ASP A 176 -27.22 -7.89 -13.32
N SER A 177 -27.72 -8.92 -12.62
CA SER A 177 -28.93 -8.81 -11.79
C SER A 177 -28.73 -7.85 -10.60
N PHE A 178 -27.55 -7.87 -9.99
CA PHE A 178 -27.19 -6.98 -8.88
C PHE A 178 -27.02 -5.53 -9.36
N MET A 179 -26.37 -5.32 -10.51
CA MET A 179 -26.25 -3.99 -11.12
C MET A 179 -27.61 -3.43 -11.54
N GLN A 180 -28.52 -4.27 -12.06
CA GLN A 180 -29.90 -3.90 -12.33
C GLN A 180 -30.63 -3.48 -11.04
N LEU A 181 -30.47 -4.22 -9.94
CA LEU A 181 -31.04 -3.85 -8.65
C LEU A 181 -30.51 -2.49 -8.15
N LEU A 182 -29.21 -2.22 -8.27
CA LEU A 182 -28.60 -0.93 -7.91
C LEU A 182 -29.13 0.21 -8.78
N SER A 183 -29.36 -0.02 -10.07
CA SER A 183 -29.94 0.97 -10.99
C SER A 183 -31.40 1.29 -10.67
N LEU A 184 -32.19 0.28 -10.29
CA LEU A 184 -33.60 0.40 -9.94
C LEU A 184 -33.82 1.05 -8.56
N SER A 185 -32.85 0.91 -7.65
CA SER A 185 -32.93 1.40 -6.27
C SER A 185 -32.48 2.85 -6.09
N GLN A 186 -32.33 3.64 -7.18
CA GLN A 186 -31.92 5.06 -7.22
C GLN A 186 -31.60 5.64 -5.84
N LEU A 187 -30.33 5.48 -5.42
CA LEU A 187 -29.78 6.05 -4.19
C LEU A 187 -30.16 7.54 -4.12
N LYS A 188 -31.21 7.85 -3.33
CA LYS A 188 -31.76 9.20 -3.12
C LYS A 188 -30.82 10.15 -2.36
N GLN A 189 -29.56 9.77 -2.15
CA GLN A 189 -28.55 10.61 -1.52
C GLN A 189 -27.30 10.60 -2.40
N LYS A 190 -26.84 11.80 -2.75
CA LYS A 190 -25.60 12.08 -3.47
C LYS A 190 -24.50 11.09 -3.09
N THR A 191 -24.20 10.15 -3.98
CA THR A 191 -23.04 9.27 -3.82
C THR A 191 -21.75 10.07 -3.98
N PRO A 192 -20.69 9.76 -3.21
CA PRO A 192 -19.37 10.31 -3.45
C PRO A 192 -18.82 9.82 -4.80
N PHE A 193 -17.90 10.60 -5.37
CA PHE A 193 -17.25 10.45 -6.68
C PHE A 193 -16.66 9.06 -7.04
N MET A 194 -16.65 8.07 -6.15
CA MET A 194 -16.00 6.75 -6.36
C MET A 194 -16.85 5.72 -7.12
N LEU A 195 -18.18 5.82 -7.13
CA LEU A 195 -19.05 4.85 -7.83
C LEU A 195 -19.61 5.36 -9.17
N ALA A 196 -19.39 6.63 -9.50
CA ALA A 196 -19.87 7.25 -10.73
C ALA A 196 -19.36 6.59 -12.03
N PRO A 197 -18.11 6.10 -12.13
CA PRO A 197 -17.63 5.44 -13.34
C PRO A 197 -18.26 4.07 -13.61
N LEU A 198 -18.82 3.43 -12.57
CA LEU A 198 -19.43 2.09 -12.66
C LEU A 198 -20.93 2.14 -12.96
N LEU A 199 -21.57 3.30 -12.78
CA LEU A 199 -23.02 3.50 -12.89
C LEU A 199 -23.41 4.45 -14.03
N SER A 200 -22.45 5.05 -14.74
CA SER A 200 -22.74 5.90 -15.90
C SER A 200 -23.02 5.07 -17.14
N ASP A 201 -24.24 5.20 -17.66
CA ASP A 201 -24.74 4.61 -18.92
C ASP A 201 -23.94 5.09 -20.16
N ASP A 202 -23.08 6.11 -20.01
CA ASP A 202 -22.28 6.73 -21.09
C ASP A 202 -21.00 5.96 -21.46
N MET A 203 -20.72 4.79 -20.88
CA MET A 203 -19.57 3.95 -21.25
C MET A 203 -19.95 2.74 -22.12
N HIS A 204 -21.19 2.67 -22.62
CA HIS A 204 -21.59 1.63 -23.58
C HIS A 204 -20.99 1.80 -24.99
N ASP A 205 -20.35 2.93 -25.29
CA ASP A 205 -19.72 3.18 -26.58
C ASP A 205 -18.21 3.41 -26.45
N THR A 206 -17.44 2.33 -26.22
CA THR A 206 -16.08 2.16 -26.79
C THR A 206 -15.58 0.72 -26.62
N ASN A 207 -15.93 -0.15 -27.57
CA ASN A 207 -15.04 -1.11 -28.23
C ASN A 207 -14.04 -1.98 -27.43
N SER A 208 -14.41 -2.54 -26.26
CA SER A 208 -13.66 -3.67 -25.66
C SER A 208 -14.50 -4.93 -25.36
N LEU A 209 -15.74 -5.01 -25.87
CA LEU A 209 -16.64 -6.16 -25.64
C LEU A 209 -17.04 -6.93 -26.91
N ARG A 210 -16.37 -6.69 -28.05
CA ARG A 210 -16.52 -7.55 -29.23
C ARG A 210 -15.60 -8.76 -29.11
N ASN A 211 -16.07 -9.76 -28.37
CA ASN A 211 -15.83 -11.19 -28.63
C ASN A 211 -16.81 -12.02 -27.79
N LEU A 212 -18.10 -11.80 -28.00
CA LEU A 212 -19.13 -12.75 -27.59
C LEU A 212 -20.26 -12.82 -28.62
N ASP A 213 -19.88 -12.93 -29.89
CA ASP A 213 -20.72 -13.58 -30.89
C ASP A 213 -20.29 -15.05 -30.95
N LEU A 214 -20.71 -15.83 -29.97
CA LEU A 214 -20.79 -17.28 -30.02
C LEU A 214 -21.75 -17.71 -28.92
N PHE A 215 -22.69 -18.59 -29.27
CA PHE A 215 -23.74 -19.20 -28.45
C PHE A 215 -25.08 -18.46 -28.38
N TYR A 216 -25.82 -18.52 -29.50
CA TYR A 216 -27.25 -18.86 -29.48
C TYR A 216 -27.62 -19.56 -30.79
N GLU A 217 -27.57 -20.90 -30.80
CA GLU A 217 -28.55 -21.74 -31.50
C GLU A 217 -28.41 -23.17 -30.98
N CYS A 218 -29.32 -23.54 -30.07
CA CYS A 218 -29.53 -24.91 -29.66
C CYS A 218 -30.33 -25.60 -30.78
N SER A 219 -29.68 -26.48 -31.55
CA SER A 219 -30.36 -27.44 -32.41
C SER A 219 -29.55 -28.74 -32.48
N GLU A 220 -30.28 -29.85 -32.53
CA GLU A 220 -29.84 -31.25 -32.46
C GLU A 220 -28.53 -31.54 -33.22
N ASN A 221 -27.37 -31.44 -32.56
CA ASN A 221 -26.06 -31.97 -32.99
C ASN A 221 -25.09 -32.07 -31.79
N ASP A 222 -25.57 -32.56 -30.65
CA ASP A 222 -24.77 -32.67 -29.42
C ASP A 222 -23.63 -33.70 -29.55
N PHE A 223 -23.74 -34.70 -30.43
CA PHE A 223 -22.68 -35.70 -30.56
C PHE A 223 -21.44 -35.17 -31.28
N ASP A 224 -21.63 -34.44 -32.38
CA ASP A 224 -20.53 -33.82 -33.15
C ASP A 224 -19.90 -32.65 -32.37
N THR A 225 -20.69 -31.96 -31.53
CA THR A 225 -20.20 -30.88 -30.65
C THR A 225 -19.38 -31.45 -29.48
N ILE A 226 -19.81 -32.57 -28.90
CA ILE A 226 -19.05 -33.29 -27.86
C ILE A 226 -17.78 -33.91 -28.46
N LEU A 227 -17.82 -34.42 -29.70
CA LEU A 227 -16.63 -34.89 -30.41
C LEU A 227 -15.66 -33.75 -30.73
N ALA A 228 -16.16 -32.60 -31.16
CA ALA A 228 -15.34 -31.41 -31.41
C ALA A 228 -14.76 -30.83 -30.11
N GLU A 229 -15.47 -30.90 -28.97
CA GLU A 229 -14.94 -30.51 -27.66
C GLU A 229 -13.94 -31.55 -27.13
N LEU A 230 -14.14 -32.87 -27.35
CA LEU A 230 -13.15 -33.92 -27.04
C LEU A 230 -11.89 -33.82 -27.91
N GLU A 231 -12.01 -33.50 -29.20
CA GLU A 231 -10.88 -33.23 -30.11
C GLU A 231 -10.14 -31.93 -29.76
N LYS A 232 -10.84 -30.97 -29.16
CA LYS A 232 -10.28 -29.69 -28.66
C LYS A 232 -9.66 -29.83 -27.27
N ASP A 233 -10.11 -30.80 -26.47
CA ASP A 233 -9.58 -31.14 -25.14
C ASP A 233 -8.37 -32.08 -25.18
N MET A 234 -8.14 -32.80 -26.28
CA MET A 234 -6.91 -33.58 -26.46
C MET A 234 -5.77 -32.70 -27.00
N SER A 235 -5.24 -31.84 -26.14
CA SER A 235 -4.09 -31.02 -26.52
C SER A 235 -2.89 -31.92 -26.82
N MET A 236 -2.16 -31.61 -27.90
CA MET A 236 -0.89 -32.27 -28.27
C MET A 236 0.05 -32.36 -27.06
N ALA A 237 0.08 -31.30 -26.25
CA ALA A 237 0.90 -31.22 -25.05
C ALA A 237 0.47 -32.25 -23.98
N ASP A 238 -0.83 -32.45 -23.76
CA ASP A 238 -1.34 -33.45 -22.82
C ASP A 238 -1.11 -34.87 -23.31
N THR A 239 -1.29 -35.11 -24.62
CA THR A 239 -0.98 -36.43 -25.20
C THR A 239 0.50 -36.77 -25.05
N MET A 240 1.39 -35.83 -25.37
CA MET A 240 2.82 -36.03 -25.18
C MET A 240 3.18 -36.21 -23.70
N LYS A 241 2.53 -35.48 -22.78
CA LYS A 241 2.72 -35.64 -21.34
C LYS A 241 2.37 -37.05 -20.86
N GLU A 242 1.22 -37.58 -21.25
CA GLU A 242 0.76 -38.92 -20.86
C GLU A 242 1.66 -40.05 -21.42
N LEU A 243 2.23 -39.82 -22.61
CA LEU A 243 3.16 -40.75 -23.24
C LEU A 243 4.58 -40.66 -22.67
N GLY A 244 4.94 -39.53 -22.08
CA GLY A 244 6.20 -39.33 -21.37
C GLY A 244 7.41 -39.10 -22.27
N TYR A 245 8.60 -39.17 -21.67
CA TYR A 245 9.87 -38.72 -22.28
C TYR A 245 10.25 -39.47 -23.57
N ASN A 246 9.74 -40.68 -23.76
CA ASN A 246 10.05 -41.52 -24.93
C ASN A 246 9.54 -40.93 -26.25
N CYS A 247 8.59 -39.99 -26.22
CA CYS A 247 8.21 -39.23 -27.41
C CYS A 247 9.39 -38.49 -28.06
N THR A 248 10.51 -38.33 -27.34
CA THR A 248 11.73 -37.65 -27.78
C THR A 248 12.94 -38.58 -27.86
N VAL A 249 12.75 -39.91 -27.95
CA VAL A 249 13.85 -40.89 -28.01
C VAL A 249 14.70 -40.74 -29.27
N ASP A 250 14.05 -40.55 -30.41
CA ASP A 250 14.70 -40.33 -31.70
C ASP A 250 13.90 -39.35 -32.56
N ALA A 251 14.59 -38.68 -33.49
CA ALA A 251 13.97 -37.62 -34.29
C ALA A 251 12.95 -38.15 -35.30
N SER A 252 13.06 -39.40 -35.78
CA SER A 252 12.04 -40.00 -36.65
C SER A 252 10.73 -40.23 -35.89
N HIS A 253 10.81 -40.86 -34.73
CA HIS A 253 9.66 -41.13 -33.88
C HIS A 253 9.02 -39.82 -33.39
N CYS A 254 9.83 -38.87 -32.91
CA CYS A 254 9.31 -37.57 -32.47
C CYS A 254 8.56 -36.83 -33.59
N ARG A 255 9.06 -36.89 -34.85
CA ARG A 255 8.34 -36.33 -36.01
C ARG A 255 7.04 -37.08 -36.31
N GLU A 256 7.04 -38.41 -36.24
CA GLU A 256 5.82 -39.22 -36.43
C GLU A 256 4.75 -38.80 -35.41
N MET A 257 5.13 -38.69 -34.14
CA MET A 257 4.25 -38.27 -33.05
C MET A 257 3.71 -36.85 -33.24
N LEU A 258 4.57 -35.88 -33.57
CA LEU A 258 4.15 -34.49 -33.82
C LEU A 258 3.30 -34.35 -35.09
N SER A 259 3.49 -35.22 -36.10
CA SER A 259 2.75 -35.15 -37.36
C SER A 259 1.26 -35.43 -37.19
N LEU A 260 0.86 -36.13 -36.12
CA LEU A 260 -0.54 -36.38 -35.75
C LEU A 260 -1.31 -35.09 -35.41
N PHE A 261 -0.59 -34.01 -35.10
CA PHE A 261 -1.15 -32.75 -34.61
C PHE A 261 -0.90 -31.57 -35.55
N LEU A 262 -0.62 -31.84 -36.84
CA LEU A 262 -0.43 -30.78 -37.83
C LEU A 262 -1.75 -30.00 -38.10
N PRO A 263 -1.69 -28.67 -38.29
CA PRO A 263 -0.48 -27.84 -38.32
C PRO A 263 0.05 -27.47 -36.92
N LEU A 264 1.37 -27.43 -36.77
CA LEU A 264 2.03 -26.94 -35.56
C LEU A 264 1.99 -25.40 -35.54
N THR A 265 0.91 -24.86 -34.98
CA THR A 265 0.74 -23.40 -34.77
C THR A 265 1.54 -22.91 -33.57
N GLU A 266 1.77 -21.61 -33.48
CA GLU A 266 2.50 -20.99 -32.39
C GLU A 266 1.83 -21.24 -31.03
N VAL A 267 0.49 -21.33 -31.01
CA VAL A 267 -0.29 -21.64 -29.79
C VAL A 267 -0.08 -23.09 -29.34
N THR A 268 -0.05 -24.05 -30.28
CA THR A 268 0.17 -25.46 -29.93
C THR A 268 1.60 -25.70 -29.45
N LEU A 269 2.57 -25.01 -30.05
CA LEU A 269 3.97 -25.03 -29.62
C LEU A 269 4.18 -24.35 -28.25
N ALA A 270 3.46 -23.27 -27.95
CA ALA A 270 3.52 -22.62 -26.63
C ALA A 270 3.04 -23.58 -25.52
N ARG A 271 1.90 -24.24 -25.74
CA ARG A 271 1.38 -25.25 -24.80
C ARG A 271 2.32 -26.45 -24.63
N LEU A 272 2.94 -26.91 -25.72
CA LEU A 272 3.92 -27.99 -25.66
C LEU A 272 5.11 -27.61 -24.80
N LEU A 273 5.71 -26.45 -25.07
CA LEU A 273 6.88 -25.97 -24.33
C LEU A 273 6.55 -25.72 -22.86
N SER A 274 5.37 -25.17 -22.58
CA SER A 274 4.83 -25.05 -21.22
C SER A 274 4.79 -26.40 -20.50
N THR A 275 4.23 -27.42 -21.15
CA THR A 275 4.13 -28.77 -20.57
C THR A 275 5.50 -29.39 -20.31
N ILE A 276 6.43 -29.25 -21.25
CA ILE A 276 7.80 -29.77 -21.12
C ILE A 276 8.54 -29.10 -19.95
N ALA A 277 8.43 -27.78 -19.82
CA ALA A 277 9.04 -27.07 -18.69
C ALA A 277 8.44 -27.52 -17.35
N ARG A 278 7.11 -27.69 -17.31
CA ARG A 278 6.40 -28.17 -16.12
C ARG A 278 6.75 -29.61 -15.75
N THR A 279 6.98 -30.48 -16.73
CA THR A 279 7.25 -31.92 -16.55
C THR A 279 8.69 -32.31 -16.83
N HIS A 280 9.63 -31.36 -16.75
CA HIS A 280 11.06 -31.63 -16.99
C HIS A 280 11.63 -32.74 -16.09
N THR A 281 10.99 -32.97 -14.94
CA THR A 281 11.21 -34.09 -14.01
C THR A 281 9.87 -34.61 -13.47
N GLY A 282 9.82 -35.86 -13.05
CA GLY A 282 8.70 -36.38 -12.26
C GLY A 282 7.52 -36.92 -13.06
N LEU A 283 7.70 -37.23 -14.34
CA LEU A 283 6.76 -38.11 -15.04
C LEU A 283 7.00 -39.55 -14.56
N ASP A 284 5.96 -40.16 -13.99
CA ASP A 284 5.99 -41.56 -13.57
C ASP A 284 6.12 -42.49 -14.79
N ASP A 285 6.64 -43.69 -14.54
CA ASP A 285 6.98 -44.68 -15.58
C ASP A 285 5.68 -45.28 -16.19
N VAL A 286 5.04 -44.57 -17.11
CA VAL A 286 3.78 -44.99 -17.76
C VAL A 286 4.03 -46.02 -18.88
N GLN A 287 4.80 -47.07 -18.56
CA GLN A 287 5.31 -48.07 -19.49
C GLN A 287 4.22 -48.72 -20.36
N ASN A 288 3.04 -48.97 -19.76
CA ASN A 288 1.93 -49.63 -20.46
C ASN A 288 1.16 -48.70 -21.41
N THR A 289 1.11 -47.40 -21.13
CA THR A 289 0.37 -46.44 -21.96
C THR A 289 1.14 -46.14 -23.23
N TYR A 290 2.45 -45.95 -23.13
CA TYR A 290 3.31 -45.70 -24.28
C TYR A 290 3.31 -46.88 -25.28
N SER A 291 3.46 -48.11 -24.79
CA SER A 291 3.46 -49.30 -25.66
C SER A 291 2.10 -49.50 -26.36
N THR A 292 1.00 -49.35 -25.62
CA THR A 292 -0.36 -49.49 -26.16
C THR A 292 -0.65 -48.43 -27.22
N PHE A 293 -0.13 -47.22 -27.04
CA PHE A 293 -0.26 -46.15 -28.03
C PHE A 293 0.53 -46.45 -29.31
N CYS A 294 1.80 -46.85 -29.19
CA CYS A 294 2.65 -47.20 -30.34
C CYS A 294 2.03 -48.32 -31.19
N ASP A 295 1.46 -49.33 -30.55
CA ASP A 295 0.72 -50.42 -31.21
C ASP A 295 -0.52 -49.90 -31.95
N ALA A 296 -1.21 -48.90 -31.42
CA ALA A 296 -2.43 -48.33 -32.01
C ALA A 296 -2.15 -47.42 -33.22
N ILE A 297 -1.02 -46.70 -33.23
CA ILE A 297 -0.63 -45.85 -34.36
C ILE A 297 0.11 -46.61 -35.48
N GLY A 298 0.40 -47.90 -35.28
CA GLY A 298 1.08 -48.73 -36.27
C GLY A 298 2.54 -48.35 -36.52
N SER A 299 3.21 -47.76 -35.51
CA SER A 299 4.63 -47.40 -35.62
C SER A 299 5.47 -48.68 -35.58
N ASP A 300 6.16 -49.01 -36.68
CA ASP A 300 6.99 -50.22 -36.84
C ASP A 300 8.33 -50.15 -36.06
N LEU A 301 8.50 -49.18 -35.18
CA LEU A 301 9.72 -49.00 -34.41
C LEU A 301 9.72 -49.91 -33.18
N SER A 302 10.45 -51.03 -33.27
CA SER A 302 10.89 -51.75 -32.08
C SER A 302 11.88 -50.85 -31.31
N VAL A 303 11.37 -49.99 -30.44
CA VAL A 303 12.20 -49.13 -29.60
C VAL A 303 13.00 -50.02 -28.66
N ASP A 304 14.29 -50.15 -28.91
CA ASP A 304 15.24 -50.77 -27.97
C ASP A 304 15.24 -49.91 -26.68
N PRO A 305 15.18 -50.49 -25.48
CA PRO A 305 14.73 -49.80 -24.27
C PRO A 305 15.84 -48.93 -23.66
N THR A 306 16.24 -47.84 -24.33
CA THR A 306 16.95 -46.74 -23.69
C THR A 306 15.93 -45.72 -23.20
N TRP A 307 15.41 -45.97 -21.99
CA TRP A 307 14.43 -45.10 -21.35
C TRP A 307 15.04 -43.74 -21.02
N LEU A 308 14.40 -42.68 -21.49
CA LEU A 308 14.79 -41.32 -21.15
C LEU A 308 14.21 -40.94 -19.80
N SER A 309 15.02 -40.31 -18.94
CA SER A 309 14.58 -39.75 -17.65
C SER A 309 14.24 -38.26 -17.73
N SER A 310 14.36 -37.65 -18.91
CA SER A 310 14.05 -36.24 -19.19
C SER A 310 13.77 -36.03 -20.67
N TRP A 311 13.11 -34.93 -21.02
CA TRP A 311 12.84 -34.55 -22.41
C TRP A 311 14.14 -34.27 -23.19
N ASN A 312 14.32 -34.92 -24.35
CA ASN A 312 15.43 -34.60 -25.24
C ASN A 312 15.09 -33.36 -26.09
N VAL A 313 15.56 -32.20 -25.61
CA VAL A 313 15.32 -30.89 -26.21
C VAL A 313 15.82 -30.79 -27.65
N ASP A 314 16.99 -31.36 -27.96
CA ASP A 314 17.58 -31.29 -29.30
C ASP A 314 16.73 -32.07 -30.31
N VAL A 315 16.35 -33.30 -29.96
CA VAL A 315 15.50 -34.16 -30.80
C VAL A 315 14.14 -33.50 -31.06
N LEU A 316 13.55 -32.91 -30.03
CA LEU A 316 12.27 -32.23 -30.15
C LEU A 316 12.35 -30.99 -31.05
N LEU A 317 13.37 -30.15 -30.84
CA LEU A 317 13.60 -28.95 -31.64
C LEU A 317 13.86 -29.28 -33.11
N ASP A 318 14.70 -30.27 -33.39
CA ASP A 318 14.98 -30.72 -34.75
C ASP A 318 13.70 -31.24 -35.45
N SER A 319 12.84 -31.92 -34.69
CA SER A 319 11.56 -32.42 -35.18
C SER A 319 10.58 -31.28 -35.49
N ILE A 320 10.48 -30.27 -34.60
CA ILE A 320 9.65 -29.08 -34.83
C ILE A 320 10.17 -28.28 -36.02
N LYS A 321 11.48 -28.00 -36.11
CA LYS A 321 12.07 -27.25 -37.22
C LYS A 321 11.86 -27.92 -38.58
N HIS A 322 11.79 -29.26 -38.60
CA HIS A 322 11.48 -30.00 -39.83
C HIS A 322 10.01 -29.89 -40.24
N LEU A 323 9.09 -29.94 -39.28
CA LEU A 323 7.64 -29.93 -39.52
C LEU A 323 7.06 -28.52 -39.69
N ALA A 324 7.66 -27.52 -39.04
CA ALA A 324 7.26 -26.12 -39.06
C ALA A 324 8.51 -25.21 -39.13
N PRO A 325 9.17 -25.10 -40.30
CA PRO A 325 10.39 -24.31 -40.45
C PRO A 325 10.16 -22.79 -40.32
N ASP A 326 8.95 -22.31 -40.62
CA ASP A 326 8.59 -20.89 -40.63
C ASP A 326 8.03 -20.39 -39.28
N THR A 327 8.17 -21.17 -38.19
CA THR A 327 7.65 -20.82 -36.87
C THR A 327 8.24 -19.52 -36.34
N ASN A 328 7.37 -18.56 -35.99
CA ASN A 328 7.79 -17.36 -35.29
C ASN A 328 7.87 -17.60 -33.77
N TRP A 329 9.07 -17.87 -33.26
CA TRP A 329 9.30 -18.13 -31.85
C TRP A 329 8.99 -16.96 -30.92
N VAL A 330 8.97 -15.72 -31.40
CA VAL A 330 8.52 -14.57 -30.62
C VAL A 330 7.01 -14.68 -30.37
N HIS A 331 6.22 -14.98 -31.41
CA HIS A 331 4.79 -15.23 -31.26
C HIS A 331 4.49 -16.46 -30.39
N VAL A 332 5.34 -17.50 -30.41
CA VAL A 332 5.22 -18.62 -29.46
C VAL A 332 5.32 -18.12 -28.01
N MET A 333 6.30 -17.25 -27.70
CA MET A 333 6.44 -16.68 -26.36
C MET A 333 5.30 -15.74 -25.98
N GLU A 334 4.75 -14.97 -26.94
CA GLU A 334 3.57 -14.13 -26.73
C GLU A 334 2.31 -14.93 -26.42
N ASN A 335 2.22 -16.19 -26.86
CA ASN A 335 1.11 -17.10 -26.58
C ASN A 335 1.30 -17.92 -25.29
N MET A 336 2.28 -17.58 -24.43
CA MET A 336 2.48 -18.25 -23.14
C MET A 336 1.46 -17.85 -22.07
N ASP A 337 0.67 -16.79 -22.28
CA ASP A 337 -0.47 -16.44 -21.44
C ASP A 337 -1.65 -17.40 -21.69
N HIS A 338 -1.55 -18.60 -21.14
CA HIS A 338 -2.60 -19.62 -21.21
C HIS A 338 -2.72 -20.39 -19.89
N GLU A 339 -3.88 -21.01 -19.70
CA GLU A 339 -4.13 -21.92 -18.59
C GLU A 339 -3.17 -23.12 -18.67
N GLY A 340 -2.50 -23.44 -17.56
CA GLY A 340 -1.54 -24.54 -17.45
C GLY A 340 -0.06 -24.14 -17.57
N PHE A 341 0.25 -22.90 -17.99
CA PHE A 341 1.63 -22.39 -17.93
C PHE A 341 2.07 -22.18 -16.49
N TYR A 342 3.15 -22.85 -16.10
CA TYR A 342 3.77 -22.73 -14.78
C TYR A 342 5.20 -23.27 -14.80
N ILE A 343 6.14 -22.50 -14.25
CA ILE A 343 7.53 -22.91 -14.07
C ILE A 343 7.75 -23.35 -12.62
N PRO A 344 7.98 -24.64 -12.34
CA PRO A 344 8.01 -25.15 -10.98
C PRO A 344 9.34 -24.89 -10.25
N SER A 345 10.47 -24.84 -10.95
CA SER A 345 11.80 -24.75 -10.34
C SER A 345 12.79 -23.93 -11.18
N ARG A 346 13.95 -23.63 -10.60
CA ARG A 346 15.06 -22.94 -11.29
C ARG A 346 15.62 -23.79 -12.43
N GLU A 347 15.64 -25.10 -12.24
CA GLU A 347 16.09 -26.08 -13.24
C GLU A 347 15.12 -26.10 -14.42
N ALA A 348 13.80 -26.14 -14.15
CA ALA A 348 12.77 -26.02 -15.17
C ALA A 348 12.91 -24.72 -15.99
N PHE A 349 13.15 -23.59 -15.31
CA PHE A 349 13.41 -22.31 -15.97
C PHE A 349 14.64 -22.37 -16.88
N SER A 350 15.72 -23.01 -16.43
CA SER A 350 16.96 -23.15 -17.20
C SER A 350 16.75 -24.01 -18.46
N VAL A 351 15.98 -25.10 -18.35
CA VAL A 351 15.59 -25.95 -19.49
C VAL A 351 14.68 -25.19 -20.48
N PHE A 352 13.72 -24.42 -19.96
CA PHE A 352 12.86 -23.58 -20.80
C PHE A 352 13.69 -22.55 -21.59
N MET A 353 14.65 -21.89 -20.93
CA MET A 353 15.50 -20.89 -21.58
C MET A 353 16.51 -21.53 -22.55
N SER A 354 17.05 -22.71 -22.26
CA SER A 354 17.93 -23.42 -23.20
C SER A 354 17.19 -23.85 -24.46
N PHE A 355 15.94 -24.31 -24.32
CA PHE A 355 15.07 -24.61 -25.44
C PHE A 355 14.87 -23.36 -26.32
N TYR A 356 14.50 -22.24 -25.72
CA TYR A 356 14.29 -20.99 -26.44
C TYR A 356 15.56 -20.52 -27.18
N ALA A 357 16.71 -20.55 -26.51
CA ALA A 357 17.99 -20.16 -27.09
C ALA A 357 18.36 -21.04 -28.31
N SER A 358 18.14 -22.35 -28.23
CA SER A 358 18.40 -23.29 -29.33
C SER A 358 17.37 -23.19 -30.48
N ALA A 359 16.14 -22.79 -30.17
CA ALA A 359 15.06 -22.59 -31.13
C ALA A 359 15.27 -21.35 -32.00
N CYS A 360 15.44 -20.19 -31.35
CA CYS A 360 15.40 -18.87 -31.97
C CYS A 360 16.80 -18.33 -32.31
N GLY A 361 17.80 -18.55 -31.43
CA GLY A 361 19.13 -17.96 -31.53
C GLY A 361 19.19 -16.44 -31.25
N GLU A 362 18.05 -15.81 -30.96
CA GLU A 362 17.94 -14.39 -30.59
C GLU A 362 17.66 -14.20 -29.08
N LEU A 363 17.72 -12.95 -28.62
CA LEU A 363 17.38 -12.59 -27.25
C LEU A 363 15.89 -12.76 -26.97
N PHE A 364 15.56 -13.15 -25.75
CA PHE A 364 14.18 -13.38 -25.33
C PHE A 364 13.30 -12.11 -25.44
N PRO A 365 12.08 -12.19 -25.97
CA PRO A 365 11.17 -11.04 -26.11
C PRO A 365 10.63 -10.60 -24.75
N LEU A 366 11.25 -9.58 -24.14
CA LEU A 366 10.84 -9.09 -22.82
C LEU A 366 9.39 -8.60 -22.79
N HIS A 367 8.86 -8.07 -23.90
CA HIS A 367 7.48 -7.61 -23.98
C HIS A 367 6.46 -8.75 -23.83
N SER A 368 6.82 -9.99 -24.17
CA SER A 368 5.94 -11.15 -23.99
C SER A 368 5.63 -11.40 -22.52
N ILE A 369 6.56 -11.08 -21.61
CA ILE A 369 6.41 -11.29 -20.16
C ILE A 369 6.16 -9.97 -19.42
N CYS A 370 6.84 -8.88 -19.81
CA CYS A 370 6.83 -7.60 -19.11
C CYS A 370 5.97 -6.54 -19.82
N GLY A 371 5.27 -6.88 -20.92
CA GLY A 371 4.47 -5.91 -21.68
C GLY A 371 3.07 -5.66 -21.13
N SER A 372 2.45 -6.67 -20.52
CA SER A 372 1.13 -6.56 -19.89
C SER A 372 0.96 -7.61 -18.79
N VAL A 373 0.03 -7.37 -17.88
CA VAL A 373 -0.39 -8.41 -16.91
C VAL A 373 -1.12 -9.51 -17.66
N TRP A 374 -0.68 -10.75 -17.44
CA TRP A 374 -1.27 -11.95 -18.04
C TRP A 374 -2.61 -12.29 -17.40
N LYS A 375 -3.47 -13.00 -18.13
CA LYS A 375 -4.65 -13.66 -17.56
C LYS A 375 -4.23 -14.75 -16.57
N ASN A 376 -3.20 -15.53 -16.91
CA ASN A 376 -2.55 -16.48 -16.01
C ASN A 376 -1.46 -15.78 -15.18
N THR A 377 -1.88 -15.03 -14.16
CA THR A 377 -0.98 -14.27 -13.27
C THR A 377 -0.01 -15.17 -12.49
N GLU A 378 -0.44 -16.35 -12.06
CA GLU A 378 0.41 -17.34 -11.38
C GLU A 378 1.52 -17.86 -12.30
N GLY A 379 1.19 -18.12 -13.56
CA GLY A 379 2.15 -18.48 -14.60
C GLY A 379 3.20 -17.37 -14.81
N GLN A 380 2.76 -16.13 -14.98
CA GLN A 380 3.64 -14.96 -15.13
C GLN A 380 4.56 -14.79 -13.93
N LEU A 381 4.02 -14.88 -12.71
CA LEU A 381 4.78 -14.79 -11.46
C LEU A 381 5.81 -15.93 -11.33
N SER A 382 5.44 -17.15 -11.72
CA SER A 382 6.35 -18.30 -11.71
C SER A 382 7.57 -18.07 -12.61
N PHE A 383 7.35 -17.49 -13.80
CA PHE A 383 8.44 -17.11 -14.71
C PHE A 383 9.29 -15.99 -14.11
N LEU A 384 8.66 -14.88 -13.71
CA LEU A 384 9.35 -13.69 -13.20
C LEU A 384 10.22 -14.00 -11.99
N ARG A 385 9.73 -14.86 -11.07
CA ARG A 385 10.46 -15.29 -9.87
C ARG A 385 11.85 -15.85 -10.19
N TYR A 386 11.95 -16.66 -11.24
CA TYR A 386 13.23 -17.26 -11.65
C TYR A 386 14.01 -16.31 -12.57
N ALA A 387 13.34 -15.57 -13.45
CA ALA A 387 13.97 -14.61 -14.35
C ALA A 387 14.77 -13.54 -13.59
N VAL A 388 14.20 -12.92 -12.55
CA VAL A 388 14.90 -11.86 -11.78
C VAL A 388 16.14 -12.37 -11.04
N SER A 389 16.20 -13.67 -10.74
CA SER A 389 17.30 -14.32 -10.01
C SER A 389 18.26 -15.11 -10.92
N ALA A 390 18.01 -15.12 -12.23
CA ALA A 390 18.79 -15.88 -13.18
C ALA A 390 20.14 -15.20 -13.51
N PRO A 391 21.21 -15.97 -13.73
CA PRO A 391 22.45 -15.46 -14.33
C PRO A 391 22.19 -14.83 -15.70
N ALA A 392 23.01 -13.84 -16.08
CA ALA A 392 22.86 -13.10 -17.32
C ALA A 392 23.00 -13.99 -18.57
N GLU A 393 23.73 -15.10 -18.47
CA GLU A 393 23.88 -16.10 -19.54
C GLU A 393 22.60 -16.88 -19.81
N ILE A 394 21.74 -17.05 -18.79
CA ILE A 394 20.48 -17.78 -18.90
C ILE A 394 19.34 -16.83 -19.28
N PHE A 395 19.26 -15.68 -18.61
CA PHE A 395 18.23 -14.68 -18.87
C PHE A 395 18.74 -13.29 -18.51
N THR A 396 18.49 -12.32 -19.38
CA THR A 396 18.91 -10.93 -19.17
C THR A 396 17.79 -9.96 -19.52
N PHE A 397 17.69 -8.88 -18.73
CA PHE A 397 16.80 -7.75 -18.97
C PHE A 397 17.52 -6.58 -19.65
N ALA A 398 18.79 -6.75 -20.02
CA ALA A 398 19.65 -5.66 -20.48
C ALA A 398 19.15 -4.95 -21.76
N HIS A 399 18.35 -5.63 -22.58
CA HIS A 399 17.77 -5.13 -23.83
C HIS A 399 16.35 -4.57 -23.70
N THR A 400 15.89 -4.28 -22.48
CA THR A 400 14.63 -3.54 -22.25
C THR A 400 14.65 -2.19 -22.96
N SER A 401 13.51 -1.82 -23.55
CA SER A 401 13.32 -0.50 -24.16
C SER A 401 13.20 0.61 -23.11
N ARG A 402 12.58 0.30 -21.96
CA ARG A 402 12.44 1.22 -20.82
C ARG A 402 13.45 0.91 -19.73
N LYS A 403 14.72 1.22 -20.02
CA LYS A 403 15.81 1.07 -19.07
C LYS A 403 15.92 2.30 -18.14
N LEU A 404 16.05 2.04 -16.84
CA LEU A 404 16.35 3.07 -15.85
C LEU A 404 17.76 3.62 -16.10
N VAL A 405 17.85 4.93 -16.31
CA VAL A 405 19.12 5.64 -16.35
C VAL A 405 19.48 6.05 -14.92
N TYR A 406 20.42 5.32 -14.32
CA TYR A 406 20.98 5.63 -13.01
C TYR A 406 22.45 5.99 -13.19
N ASP A 407 22.79 7.27 -12.99
CA ASP A 407 24.16 7.76 -13.17
C ASP A 407 24.99 7.48 -11.90
N ASP A 408 25.79 6.41 -11.96
CA ASP A 408 26.69 5.97 -10.88
C ASP A 408 27.89 6.94 -10.70
N ASN A 409 28.09 7.88 -11.63
CA ASN A 409 29.27 8.76 -11.66
C ASN A 409 29.21 9.98 -10.74
N ILE A 410 28.12 10.18 -9.98
CA ILE A 410 27.98 11.37 -9.12
C ILE A 410 28.67 11.16 -7.76
N HIS A 411 28.95 9.92 -7.34
CA HIS A 411 29.66 9.65 -6.09
C HIS A 411 30.66 8.50 -6.25
N ASP A 412 31.93 8.74 -5.91
CA ASP A 412 33.10 7.82 -5.97
C ASP A 412 32.97 6.51 -5.14
N GLN A 413 31.77 6.13 -4.71
CA GLN A 413 31.47 4.85 -4.09
C GLN A 413 30.71 4.00 -5.09
N LYS A 414 31.34 2.92 -5.58
CA LYS A 414 30.68 1.85 -6.32
C LYS A 414 29.47 1.37 -5.51
N LEU A 415 28.29 1.89 -5.81
CA LEU A 415 27.05 1.36 -5.26
C LEU A 415 26.87 -0.05 -5.80
N ALA A 416 26.31 -0.91 -4.97
CA ALA A 416 26.17 -2.32 -5.22
C ALA A 416 25.60 -2.56 -6.62
N HIS A 417 26.43 -3.10 -7.52
CA HIS A 417 25.98 -3.56 -8.81
C HIS A 417 24.80 -4.49 -8.57
N GLY A 418 23.63 -4.12 -9.08
CA GLY A 418 22.50 -5.02 -9.13
C GLY A 418 22.89 -6.35 -9.79
N PRO A 419 21.98 -7.33 -9.82
CA PRO A 419 22.29 -8.61 -10.43
C PRO A 419 22.73 -8.38 -11.89
N GLU A 420 23.71 -9.16 -12.34
CA GLU A 420 24.36 -8.96 -13.66
C GLU A 420 23.35 -9.00 -14.82
N ASN A 421 22.20 -9.66 -14.62
CA ASN A 421 21.06 -9.71 -15.54
C ASN A 421 20.29 -8.38 -15.71
N GLN A 422 20.66 -7.32 -14.98
CA GLN A 422 20.06 -5.98 -15.07
C GLN A 422 18.55 -5.91 -14.74
N ALA A 423 17.99 -6.89 -14.03
CA ALA A 423 16.55 -6.97 -13.76
C ALA A 423 15.96 -5.69 -13.16
N TRP A 424 16.58 -5.16 -12.11
CA TRP A 424 16.05 -3.99 -11.38
C TRP A 424 16.25 -2.65 -12.10
N PHE A 425 16.89 -2.65 -13.27
CA PHE A 425 16.94 -1.50 -14.18
C PHE A 425 15.83 -1.55 -15.24
N CYS A 426 15.06 -2.64 -15.33
CA CYS A 426 13.95 -2.77 -16.26
C CYS A 426 12.69 -2.15 -15.66
N LEU A 427 12.24 -1.01 -16.21
CA LEU A 427 11.03 -0.35 -15.73
C LEU A 427 9.77 -1.15 -16.07
N ASP A 428 9.76 -1.87 -17.19
CA ASP A 428 8.62 -2.72 -17.57
C ASP A 428 8.43 -3.87 -16.57
N LEU A 429 9.52 -4.45 -16.06
CA LEU A 429 9.46 -5.43 -14.98
C LEU A 429 8.84 -4.83 -13.72
N LEU A 430 9.32 -3.65 -13.29
CA LEU A 430 8.83 -2.99 -12.08
C LEU A 430 7.35 -2.62 -12.21
N ASP A 431 6.92 -2.18 -13.39
CA ASP A 431 5.53 -1.86 -13.71
C ASP A 431 4.63 -3.10 -13.53
N ILE A 432 5.00 -4.22 -14.16
CA ILE A 432 4.26 -5.48 -14.02
C ILE A 432 4.23 -5.97 -12.57
N LEU A 433 5.33 -5.89 -11.84
CA LEU A 433 5.36 -6.29 -10.43
C LEU A 433 4.42 -5.42 -9.56
N CYS A 434 4.37 -4.10 -9.82
CA CYS A 434 3.42 -3.19 -9.15
C CYS A 434 1.97 -3.55 -9.47
N GLN A 435 1.64 -3.80 -10.75
CA GLN A 435 0.29 -4.18 -11.16
C GLN A 435 -0.13 -5.55 -10.59
N LEU A 436 0.75 -6.56 -10.61
CA LEU A 436 0.49 -7.88 -10.03
C LEU A 436 0.24 -7.83 -8.52
N ALA A 437 0.94 -6.93 -7.81
CA ALA A 437 0.69 -6.73 -6.39
C ALA A 437 -0.69 -6.12 -6.10
N GLU A 438 -1.14 -5.19 -6.94
CA GLU A 438 -2.49 -4.59 -6.84
C GLU A 438 -3.60 -5.59 -7.22
N MET A 439 -3.28 -6.63 -8.01
CA MET A 439 -4.16 -7.74 -8.37
C MET A 439 -4.24 -8.84 -7.30
N GLY A 440 -3.63 -8.66 -6.12
CA GLY A 440 -3.71 -9.61 -5.00
C GLY A 440 -2.47 -10.47 -4.79
N HIS A 441 -1.45 -10.38 -5.64
CA HIS A 441 -0.21 -11.18 -5.52
C HIS A 441 0.93 -10.46 -4.78
N ALA A 442 0.60 -9.49 -3.91
CA ALA A 442 1.60 -8.67 -3.21
C ALA A 442 2.60 -9.50 -2.38
N SER A 443 2.19 -10.63 -1.80
CA SER A 443 3.08 -11.53 -1.05
C SER A 443 4.17 -12.12 -1.93
N SER A 444 3.80 -12.68 -3.09
CA SER A 444 4.74 -13.24 -4.07
C SER A 444 5.70 -12.18 -4.61
N VAL A 445 5.20 -10.98 -4.89
CA VAL A 445 6.04 -9.86 -5.35
C VAL A 445 7.02 -9.39 -4.27
N ARG A 446 6.59 -9.28 -3.01
CA ARG A 446 7.48 -8.91 -1.89
C ARG A 446 8.66 -9.86 -1.74
N LEU A 447 8.45 -11.17 -1.94
CA LEU A 447 9.54 -12.15 -1.92
C LEU A 447 10.59 -11.88 -3.01
N MET A 448 10.17 -11.44 -4.19
CA MET A 448 11.11 -11.04 -5.26
C MET A 448 11.84 -9.74 -4.92
N LEU A 449 11.18 -8.80 -4.24
CA LEU A 449 11.76 -7.52 -3.83
C LEU A 449 12.72 -7.62 -2.63
N GLU A 450 12.79 -8.75 -1.93
CA GLU A 450 13.74 -8.92 -0.81
C GLU A 450 15.20 -8.72 -1.23
N TYR A 451 15.57 -9.21 -2.42
CA TYR A 451 16.93 -9.06 -2.93
C TYR A 451 17.29 -7.59 -3.17
N PRO A 452 16.55 -6.82 -3.98
CA PRO A 452 16.90 -5.43 -4.25
C PRO A 452 16.77 -4.55 -3.00
N LEU A 453 15.84 -4.83 -2.08
CA LEU A 453 15.76 -4.13 -0.79
C LEU A 453 17.04 -4.25 0.05
N LYS A 454 17.74 -5.39 -0.02
CA LYS A 454 18.97 -5.64 0.73
C LYS A 454 20.23 -5.20 -0.01
N HIS A 455 20.28 -5.40 -1.33
CA HIS A 455 21.51 -5.25 -2.10
C HIS A 455 21.58 -3.94 -2.88
N CYS A 456 20.49 -3.47 -3.48
CA CYS A 456 20.47 -2.25 -4.30
C CYS A 456 19.22 -1.39 -4.04
N PRO A 457 19.01 -0.93 -2.80
CA PRO A 457 17.77 -0.26 -2.40
C PRO A 457 17.57 1.09 -3.12
N GLU A 458 18.63 1.82 -3.44
CA GLU A 458 18.53 3.11 -4.15
C GLU A 458 18.05 2.91 -5.59
N VAL A 459 18.58 1.90 -6.29
CA VAL A 459 18.16 1.54 -7.66
C VAL A 459 16.68 1.16 -7.66
N LEU A 460 16.26 0.35 -6.69
CA LEU A 460 14.85 -0.01 -6.54
C LEU A 460 13.95 1.20 -6.27
N LEU A 461 14.35 2.07 -5.33
CA LEU A 461 13.58 3.25 -4.96
C LEU A 461 13.39 4.20 -6.15
N VAL A 462 14.46 4.47 -6.90
CA VAL A 462 14.40 5.34 -8.09
C VAL A 462 13.62 4.65 -9.22
N GLY A 463 13.82 3.34 -9.43
CA GLY A 463 13.09 2.58 -10.44
C GLY A 463 11.57 2.61 -10.19
N ILE A 464 11.15 2.32 -8.96
CA ILE A 464 9.75 2.33 -8.55
C ILE A 464 9.14 3.73 -8.59
N ALA A 465 9.92 4.79 -8.37
CA ALA A 465 9.43 6.16 -8.51
C ALA A 465 9.03 6.51 -9.95
N HIS A 466 9.60 5.86 -10.97
CA HIS A 466 9.19 6.05 -12.36
C HIS A 466 7.90 5.31 -12.72
N ILE A 467 7.37 4.49 -11.81
CA ILE A 467 6.17 3.69 -12.02
C ILE A 467 4.98 4.31 -11.28
N THR A 468 3.89 4.52 -11.99
CA THR A 468 2.63 4.99 -11.43
C THR A 468 1.53 4.00 -11.74
N THR A 469 0.94 3.41 -10.70
CA THR A 469 -0.20 2.49 -10.79
C THR A 469 -1.46 3.11 -10.17
N ALA A 470 -2.59 2.38 -10.21
CA ALA A 470 -3.87 2.88 -9.72
C ALA A 470 -3.84 3.19 -8.22
N PHE A 471 -3.16 2.34 -7.42
CA PHE A 471 -3.10 2.48 -5.97
C PHE A 471 -1.72 2.84 -5.44
N ASN A 472 -0.66 2.67 -6.24
CA ASN A 472 0.73 2.87 -5.85
C ASN A 472 1.13 2.07 -4.59
N LEU A 473 0.57 0.85 -4.43
CA LEU A 473 0.70 0.06 -3.21
C LEU A 473 2.17 -0.25 -2.85
N LEU A 474 2.90 -0.87 -3.78
CA LEU A 474 4.31 -1.20 -3.56
C LEU A 474 5.20 0.04 -3.53
N GLN A 475 4.85 1.07 -4.29
CA GLN A 475 5.58 2.32 -4.33
C GLN A 475 5.63 2.95 -2.94
N TYR A 476 4.48 3.03 -2.26
CA TYR A 476 4.42 3.56 -0.91
C TYR A 476 5.17 2.66 0.10
N GLU A 477 5.06 1.35 -0.02
CA GLU A 477 5.77 0.41 0.85
C GLU A 477 7.31 0.53 0.72
N VAL A 478 7.81 0.59 -0.51
CA VAL A 478 9.25 0.72 -0.81
C VAL A 478 9.77 2.08 -0.35
N VAL A 479 9.04 3.16 -0.60
CA VAL A 479 9.42 4.50 -0.13
C VAL A 479 9.46 4.58 1.38
N SER A 480 8.45 4.04 2.06
CA SER A 480 8.37 4.03 3.52
C SER A 480 9.52 3.24 4.16
N THR A 481 10.03 2.23 3.44
CA THR A 481 11.13 1.38 3.91
C THR A 481 12.50 2.01 3.63
N ILE A 482 12.72 2.55 2.44
CA ILE A 482 14.06 2.96 1.97
C ILE A 482 14.32 4.45 2.22
N LEU A 483 13.33 5.32 2.04
CA LEU A 483 13.53 6.78 2.15
C LEU A 483 14.06 7.21 3.53
N PRO A 484 13.62 6.64 4.68
CA PRO A 484 14.19 7.00 5.98
C PRO A 484 15.70 6.71 6.08
N MET A 485 16.16 5.63 5.43
CA MET A 485 17.59 5.28 5.37
C MET A 485 18.35 6.30 4.52
N VAL A 486 17.81 6.71 3.37
CA VAL A 486 18.40 7.71 2.48
C VAL A 486 18.49 9.07 3.17
N ILE A 487 17.46 9.51 3.91
CA ILE A 487 17.47 10.81 4.61
C ILE A 487 18.48 10.85 5.77
N ARG A 488 18.74 9.71 6.41
CA ARG A 488 19.72 9.60 7.49
C ARG A 488 21.17 9.67 7.00
N ASP A 489 21.40 9.29 5.75
CA ASP A 489 22.72 9.27 5.13
C ASP A 489 22.88 10.43 4.14
N GLY A 490 23.52 11.50 4.59
CA GLY A 490 23.74 12.70 3.77
C GLY A 490 24.57 12.47 2.50
N SER A 491 25.28 11.35 2.39
CA SER A 491 26.00 10.97 1.17
C SER A 491 25.10 10.52 0.02
N ARG A 492 23.81 10.31 0.29
CA ARG A 492 22.81 9.81 -0.68
C ARG A 492 21.84 10.90 -1.17
N SER A 493 22.19 12.18 -0.98
CA SER A 493 21.35 13.32 -1.36
C SER A 493 21.02 13.36 -2.86
N GLY A 494 21.90 12.83 -3.73
CA GLY A 494 21.64 12.70 -5.17
C GLY A 494 20.38 11.87 -5.51
N VAL A 495 20.04 10.89 -4.68
CA VAL A 495 18.82 10.07 -4.84
C VAL A 495 17.56 10.94 -4.66
N ILE A 496 17.59 11.91 -3.74
CA ILE A 496 16.45 12.82 -3.50
C ILE A 496 16.15 13.66 -4.75
N LEU A 497 17.18 14.16 -5.43
CA LEU A 497 17.01 14.92 -6.66
C LEU A 497 16.43 14.04 -7.79
N GLN A 498 16.93 12.81 -7.93
CA GLN A 498 16.39 11.86 -8.91
C GLN A 498 14.92 11.52 -8.61
N LEU A 499 14.54 11.31 -7.35
CA LEU A 499 13.16 11.08 -6.94
C LEU A 499 12.26 12.27 -7.21
N TRP A 500 12.76 13.50 -7.00
CA TRP A 500 12.01 14.71 -7.31
C TRP A 500 11.69 14.81 -8.82
N HIS A 501 12.63 14.41 -9.68
CA HIS A 501 12.40 14.41 -11.12
C HIS A 501 11.49 13.26 -11.58
N ALA A 502 11.59 12.09 -10.96
CA ALA A 502 10.77 10.93 -11.28
C ALA A 502 9.32 11.08 -10.80
N ASN A 503 9.12 11.35 -9.49
CA ASN A 503 7.79 11.45 -8.89
C ASN A 503 7.78 12.33 -7.63
N ARG A 504 7.41 13.59 -7.82
CA ARG A 504 7.32 14.60 -6.75
C ARG A 504 6.34 14.21 -5.64
N ASN A 505 5.16 13.71 -6.01
CA ASN A 505 4.10 13.38 -5.05
C ASN A 505 4.53 12.24 -4.12
N LEU A 506 5.24 11.25 -4.67
CA LEU A 506 5.77 10.13 -3.90
C LEU A 506 6.82 10.59 -2.88
N LEU A 507 7.74 11.46 -3.30
CA LEU A 507 8.76 12.03 -2.40
C LEU A 507 8.15 12.92 -1.31
N LEU A 508 7.23 13.82 -1.68
CA LEU A 508 6.54 14.70 -0.74
C LEU A 508 5.76 13.91 0.31
N ARG A 509 5.05 12.85 -0.12
CA ARG A 509 4.38 11.93 0.81
C ARG A 509 5.37 11.28 1.75
N GLY A 510 6.48 10.76 1.23
CA GLY A 510 7.54 10.18 2.05
C GLY A 510 8.11 11.15 3.08
N PHE A 511 8.30 12.43 2.75
CA PHE A 511 8.72 13.45 3.72
C PHE A 511 7.68 13.66 4.84
N MET A 512 6.39 13.67 4.50
CA MET A 512 5.33 13.81 5.48
C MET A 512 5.22 12.59 6.40
N ASP A 513 5.35 11.38 5.85
CA ASP A 513 5.32 10.13 6.61
C ASP A 513 6.54 9.99 7.56
N ILE A 514 7.70 10.47 7.14
CA ILE A 514 8.91 10.51 7.98
C ILE A 514 8.77 11.55 9.09
N HIS A 515 8.22 12.73 8.78
CA HIS A 515 7.98 13.76 9.78
C HIS A 515 6.94 13.35 10.82
N SER A 516 5.86 12.68 10.40
CA SER A 516 4.83 12.19 11.31
C SER A 516 5.36 11.09 12.25
N SER A 517 6.32 10.30 11.77
CA SER A 517 6.97 9.24 12.57
C SER A 517 7.99 9.80 13.56
N ASP A 518 8.82 10.76 13.15
CA ASP A 518 9.86 11.36 13.98
C ASP A 518 10.09 12.84 13.61
N PRO A 519 9.66 13.79 14.48
CA PRO A 519 9.80 15.22 14.24
C PRO A 519 11.23 15.71 14.06
N GLU A 520 12.25 15.01 14.57
CA GLU A 520 13.67 15.42 14.46
C GLU A 520 14.16 15.38 13.00
N ASN A 521 13.53 14.58 12.15
CA ASN A 521 13.90 14.47 10.74
C ASN A 521 13.53 15.72 9.92
N LEU A 522 12.72 16.64 10.45
CA LEU A 522 12.38 17.88 9.75
C LEU A 522 13.63 18.72 9.42
N ASN A 523 14.63 18.71 10.31
CA ASN A 523 15.92 19.36 10.07
C ASN A 523 16.70 18.75 8.90
N ARG A 524 16.64 17.43 8.75
CA ARG A 524 17.31 16.70 7.65
C ARG A 524 16.56 16.89 6.34
N ILE A 525 15.22 16.88 6.37
CA ILE A 525 14.39 17.18 5.21
C ILE A 525 14.70 18.59 4.71
N LEU A 526 14.79 19.58 5.61
CA LEU A 526 15.16 20.95 5.26
C LEU A 526 16.52 21.02 4.56
N SER A 527 17.57 20.40 5.12
CA SER A 527 18.89 20.41 4.49
C SER A 527 18.86 19.80 3.09
N LEU A 528 18.19 18.65 2.92
CA LEU A 528 18.06 17.98 1.62
C LEU A 528 17.32 18.83 0.59
N CYS A 529 16.25 19.51 1.00
CA CYS A 529 15.47 20.39 0.12
C CYS A 529 16.28 21.60 -0.35
N LEU A 530 17.14 22.15 0.52
CA LEU A 530 18.02 23.27 0.20
C LEU A 530 19.18 22.83 -0.70
N ASP A 531 19.85 21.73 -0.37
CA ASP A 531 20.94 21.16 -1.16
C ASP A 531 20.48 20.80 -2.58
N SER A 532 19.27 20.24 -2.69
CA SER A 532 18.65 19.86 -3.97
C SER A 532 17.99 21.04 -4.69
N LYS A 533 17.95 22.25 -4.10
CA LYS A 533 17.28 23.46 -4.62
C LYS A 533 15.79 23.27 -4.96
N ILE A 534 15.11 22.35 -4.26
CA ILE A 534 13.68 22.06 -4.44
C ILE A 534 12.79 22.74 -3.38
N PHE A 535 13.39 23.54 -2.50
CA PHE A 535 12.71 24.09 -1.32
C PHE A 535 11.44 24.92 -1.60
N PRO A 536 11.44 25.95 -2.48
CA PRO A 536 10.22 26.71 -2.75
C PRO A 536 9.07 25.85 -3.31
N PRO A 537 9.29 25.01 -4.36
CA PRO A 537 8.25 24.10 -4.87
C PRO A 537 7.67 23.13 -3.83
N VAL A 538 8.47 22.70 -2.86
CA VAL A 538 8.01 21.84 -1.76
C VAL A 538 6.98 22.58 -0.91
N LEU A 539 7.28 23.82 -0.49
CA LEU A 539 6.36 24.62 0.33
C LEU A 539 5.01 24.89 -0.34
N ASP A 540 5.01 25.07 -1.67
CA ASP A 540 3.82 25.38 -2.45
C ASP A 540 2.91 24.15 -2.67
N THR A 541 3.46 22.93 -2.59
CA THR A 541 2.74 21.69 -2.91
C THR A 541 2.27 20.92 -1.68
N THR A 542 2.95 21.08 -0.53
CA THR A 542 2.61 20.36 0.71
C THR A 542 1.47 21.02 1.49
N PRO A 543 0.78 20.26 2.38
CA PRO A 543 -0.22 20.83 3.29
C PRO A 543 0.36 21.97 4.14
N PHE A 544 -0.44 23.00 4.41
CA PHE A 544 0.00 24.20 5.13
C PHE A 544 0.64 23.90 6.48
N SER A 545 0.11 22.94 7.23
CA SER A 545 0.66 22.52 8.53
C SER A 545 2.13 22.05 8.45
N PHE A 546 2.51 21.40 7.34
CA PHE A 546 3.88 20.97 7.08
C PHE A 546 4.73 22.13 6.54
N SER A 547 4.22 22.87 5.55
CA SER A 547 4.93 24.00 4.93
C SER A 547 5.29 25.08 5.96
N ILE A 548 4.38 25.42 6.87
CA ILE A 548 4.59 26.43 7.93
C ILE A 548 5.72 25.99 8.87
N LYS A 549 5.72 24.74 9.33
CA LYS A 549 6.79 24.19 10.20
C LYS A 549 8.14 24.22 9.50
N LEU A 550 8.17 23.80 8.24
CA LEU A 550 9.41 23.74 7.45
C LEU A 550 9.95 25.15 7.12
N ALA A 551 9.08 26.11 6.80
CA ALA A 551 9.44 27.51 6.55
C ALA A 551 9.91 28.22 7.83
N ALA A 552 9.26 27.98 8.97
CA ALA A 552 9.68 28.49 10.28
C ALA A 552 11.09 27.99 10.63
N LEU A 553 11.36 26.70 10.42
CA LEU A 553 12.67 26.10 10.65
C LEU A 553 13.75 26.71 9.72
N ALA A 554 13.43 26.94 8.45
CA ALA A 554 14.34 27.56 7.49
C ALA A 554 14.64 29.03 7.84
N SER A 555 13.64 29.76 8.35
CA SER A 555 13.79 31.12 8.83
C SER A 555 14.70 31.20 10.06
N GLY A 556 14.57 30.26 10.99
CA GLY A 556 15.46 30.18 12.17
C GLY A 556 16.92 29.90 11.83
N LYS A 557 17.21 29.42 10.61
CA LYS A 557 18.57 29.23 10.08
C LYS A 557 19.01 30.35 9.12
N GLU A 558 18.24 31.43 9.00
CA GLU A 558 18.47 32.55 8.08
C GLU A 558 18.51 32.16 6.58
N GLN A 559 17.92 31.02 6.22
CA GLN A 559 17.93 30.49 4.85
C GLN A 559 16.66 30.81 4.05
N TRP A 560 15.66 31.42 4.69
CA TRP A 560 14.37 31.75 4.07
C TRP A 560 13.78 33.05 4.59
N ASN A 561 13.17 33.85 3.70
CA ASN A 561 12.46 35.08 4.09
C ASN A 561 10.99 34.75 4.43
N LEU A 562 10.75 34.43 5.69
CA LEU A 562 9.43 34.08 6.20
C LEU A 562 8.44 35.25 6.14
N GLU A 563 8.89 36.48 6.37
CA GLU A 563 8.02 37.68 6.37
C GLU A 563 7.34 37.88 5.01
N LYS A 564 8.12 37.79 3.93
CA LYS A 564 7.59 37.88 2.57
C LYS A 564 6.67 36.70 2.24
N TRP A 565 7.11 35.48 2.53
CA TRP A 565 6.35 34.26 2.21
C TRP A 565 5.00 34.19 2.95
N LEU A 566 4.96 34.59 4.23
CA LEU A 566 3.72 34.68 4.99
C LEU A 566 2.77 35.72 4.39
N SER A 567 3.27 36.92 4.05
CA SER A 567 2.46 37.98 3.43
C SER A 567 1.86 37.52 2.09
N ASP A 568 2.66 36.88 1.23
CA ASP A 568 2.22 36.39 -0.08
C ASP A 568 1.13 35.29 0.08
N ASN A 569 1.31 34.34 1.00
CA ASN A 569 0.34 33.27 1.26
C ASN A 569 -0.95 33.76 1.95
N LEU A 570 -0.85 34.70 2.89
CA LEU A 570 -2.01 35.33 3.53
C LEU A 570 -2.84 36.11 2.53
N SER A 571 -2.20 36.78 1.55
CA SER A 571 -2.92 37.49 0.49
C SER A 571 -3.65 36.54 -0.47
N THR A 572 -3.08 35.35 -0.71
CA THR A 572 -3.60 34.37 -1.68
C THR A 572 -4.67 33.46 -1.07
N TYR A 573 -4.38 32.85 0.09
CA TYR A 573 -5.19 31.78 0.70
C TYR A 573 -6.03 32.23 1.90
N LYS A 574 -5.82 33.46 2.40
CA LYS A 574 -6.66 34.13 3.41
C LYS A 574 -6.90 33.28 4.68
N ASP A 575 -8.16 33.10 5.07
CA ASP A 575 -8.59 32.47 6.33
C ASP A 575 -8.06 31.03 6.50
N THR A 576 -8.03 30.23 5.42
CA THR A 576 -7.59 28.83 5.49
C THR A 576 -6.12 28.71 5.90
N PHE A 577 -5.27 29.61 5.42
CA PHE A 577 -3.85 29.66 5.81
C PHE A 577 -3.67 30.30 7.20
N PHE A 578 -4.50 31.28 7.53
CA PHE A 578 -4.49 31.96 8.83
C PHE A 578 -4.80 30.99 9.99
N GLU A 579 -5.80 30.13 9.81
CA GLU A 579 -6.16 29.09 10.79
C GLU A 579 -5.00 28.14 11.09
N GLU A 580 -4.27 27.70 10.06
CA GLU A 580 -3.11 26.82 10.22
C GLU A 580 -1.92 27.54 10.87
N CYS A 581 -1.72 28.84 10.60
CA CYS A 581 -0.74 29.66 11.31
C CYS A 581 -1.07 29.79 12.80
N LEU A 582 -2.34 30.03 13.14
CA LEU A 582 -2.81 30.05 14.53
C LEU A 582 -2.57 28.71 15.23
N LYS A 583 -2.89 27.61 14.56
CA LYS A 583 -2.68 26.27 15.09
C LYS A 583 -1.21 25.99 15.35
N PHE A 584 -0.33 26.34 14.41
CA PHE A 584 1.12 26.24 14.60
C PHE A 584 1.62 27.02 15.82
N LEU A 585 1.15 28.25 16.02
CA LEU A 585 1.54 29.07 17.18
C LEU A 585 0.99 28.52 18.51
N LYS A 586 -0.21 27.92 18.52
CA LYS A 586 -0.77 27.24 19.70
C LYS A 586 0.00 25.97 20.07
N ASP A 587 0.41 25.20 19.06
CA ASP A 587 1.14 23.94 19.23
C ASP A 587 2.61 24.17 19.60
N THR A 588 3.13 25.38 19.36
CA THR A 588 4.48 25.78 19.77
C THR A 588 4.44 26.12 21.26
N PRO A 589 5.15 25.38 22.14
CA PRO A 589 5.13 25.67 23.57
C PRO A 589 5.83 27.00 23.84
N SER A 590 5.06 28.07 23.98
CA SER A 590 5.47 29.28 24.68
C SER A 590 5.53 28.95 26.17
N GLY A 591 6.62 28.32 26.64
CA GLY A 591 7.05 28.31 28.05
C GLY A 591 6.04 27.99 29.15
N VAL A 592 4.88 27.36 28.89
CA VAL A 592 3.92 27.01 29.94
C VAL A 592 4.33 25.71 30.59
N SER A 593 5.30 25.77 31.50
CA SER A 593 5.40 24.78 32.58
C SER A 593 4.66 25.32 33.80
N GLN A 594 3.35 25.07 33.85
CA GLN A 594 2.65 25.04 35.13
C GLN A 594 3.00 23.72 35.82
N ASP A 595 3.65 23.83 36.98
CA ASP A 595 3.84 22.86 38.05
C ASP A 595 3.22 21.46 37.84
N VAL A 596 3.98 20.55 37.23
CA VAL A 596 3.80 19.09 37.40
C VAL A 596 5.19 18.49 37.61
N PRO A 597 5.42 17.67 38.66
CA PRO A 597 6.73 17.11 38.90
C PRO A 597 7.12 16.18 37.75
N ALA A 598 8.33 16.41 37.22
CA ALA A 598 8.90 15.68 36.10
C ALA A 598 8.85 14.16 36.30
N SER A 599 8.22 13.45 35.37
CA SER A 599 8.46 12.02 35.18
C SER A 599 9.72 11.82 34.32
N PRO A 600 10.55 10.79 34.57
CA PRO A 600 11.93 10.74 34.05
C PRO A 600 12.09 10.34 32.57
N PHE A 601 11.02 10.37 31.75
CA PHE A 601 11.03 9.77 30.42
C PHE A 601 10.55 10.71 29.31
N GLN A 602 11.15 11.90 29.18
CA GLN A 602 11.06 12.69 27.93
C GLN A 602 12.36 13.48 27.68
N ASN A 603 13.38 12.80 27.16
CA ASN A 603 14.50 13.46 26.47
C ASN A 603 14.17 13.53 24.97
N SER A 604 13.63 14.66 24.50
CA SER A 604 13.66 15.05 23.08
C SER A 604 13.95 16.55 23.03
N GLY A 605 15.21 16.88 22.82
CA GLY A 605 15.77 18.22 23.05
C GLY A 605 15.98 19.06 21.79
N ALA A 606 15.68 18.57 20.58
CA ALA A 606 16.13 19.23 19.34
C ALA A 606 15.02 19.88 18.48
N VAL A 607 13.74 19.60 18.72
CA VAL A 607 12.61 20.21 17.95
C VAL A 607 11.83 21.25 18.77
N ARG A 608 12.21 21.45 20.04
CA ARG A 608 11.46 22.30 20.99
C ARG A 608 11.74 23.81 20.93
N ASN A 609 12.65 24.27 20.08
CA ASN A 609 13.02 25.69 20.01
C ASN A 609 12.60 26.32 18.68
N VAL A 610 11.30 26.56 18.49
CA VAL A 610 10.92 27.74 17.69
C VAL A 610 11.28 28.93 18.56
N SER A 611 12.28 29.71 18.15
CA SER A 611 12.72 30.87 18.93
C SER A 611 11.57 31.87 19.07
N SER A 612 11.53 32.58 20.20
CA SER A 612 10.65 33.73 20.44
C SER A 612 10.63 34.70 19.25
N GLU A 613 11.77 34.81 18.55
CA GLU A 613 11.96 35.56 17.31
C GLU A 613 11.08 35.10 16.14
N ILE A 614 10.95 33.79 15.89
CA ILE A 614 10.10 33.29 14.80
C ILE A 614 8.63 33.59 15.08
N SER A 615 8.17 33.35 16.31
CA SER A 615 6.81 33.71 16.75
C SER A 615 6.56 35.22 16.58
N SER A 616 7.56 36.05 16.86
CA SER A 616 7.49 37.51 16.63
C SER A 616 7.27 37.87 15.15
N ILE A 617 7.85 37.13 14.19
CA ILE A 617 7.64 37.34 12.75
C ILE A 617 6.18 37.05 12.38
N PHE A 618 5.59 35.97 12.89
CA PHE A 618 4.17 35.68 12.66
C PHE A 618 3.28 36.80 13.21
N PHE A 619 3.52 37.27 14.44
CA PHE A 619 2.75 38.38 15.01
C PHE A 619 2.94 39.68 14.23
N LYS A 620 4.18 40.00 13.82
CA LYS A 620 4.53 41.20 13.04
C LYS A 620 3.88 41.21 11.66
N VAL A 621 3.73 40.06 10.99
CA VAL A 621 3.08 40.00 9.67
C VAL A 621 1.56 39.99 9.80
N ILE A 622 1.03 39.24 10.77
CA ILE A 622 -0.39 38.92 10.83
C ILE A 622 -1.19 40.04 11.52
N LEU A 623 -0.66 40.68 12.57
CA LEU A 623 -1.38 41.74 13.31
C LEU A 623 -1.61 43.02 12.47
N PRO A 624 -0.64 43.50 11.65
CA PRO A 624 -0.86 44.68 10.80
C PRO A 624 -1.72 44.41 9.57
N PHE A 625 -1.91 43.15 9.18
CA PHE A 625 -2.65 42.76 7.97
C PHE A 625 -4.11 43.25 7.99
N GLN A 626 -4.72 43.39 9.17
CA GLN A 626 -6.06 43.96 9.31
C GLN A 626 -6.07 45.50 9.42
N CYS A 627 -4.94 46.13 9.76
CA CYS A 627 -4.84 47.55 10.08
C CYS A 627 -4.33 48.44 8.93
N SER A 628 -3.75 47.87 7.86
CA SER A 628 -3.26 48.66 6.72
C SER A 628 -4.36 48.86 5.64
N PRO A 629 -4.83 50.11 5.40
CA PRO A 629 -5.82 50.40 4.37
C PRO A 629 -5.31 50.22 2.94
N VAL A 630 -3.98 50.09 2.74
CA VAL A 630 -3.35 49.93 1.42
C VAL A 630 -3.55 48.52 0.85
N LEU A 631 -3.45 47.49 1.70
CA LEU A 631 -3.63 46.08 1.31
C LEU A 631 -5.10 45.68 1.15
N GLN A 632 -6.02 46.45 1.72
CA GLN A 632 -7.48 46.26 1.58
C GLN A 632 -8.00 46.59 0.18
N SER A 633 -7.25 47.36 -0.62
CA SER A 633 -7.71 47.87 -1.92
C SER A 633 -7.62 46.87 -3.08
N GLN A 634 -6.89 45.76 -2.93
CA GLN A 634 -6.67 44.79 -4.02
C GLN A 634 -7.32 43.40 -3.83
N ALA A 635 -7.83 43.08 -2.65
CA ALA A 635 -8.42 41.75 -2.39
C ALA A 635 -9.73 41.87 -1.61
N GLY A 636 -10.85 42.06 -2.32
CA GLY A 636 -12.19 42.10 -1.74
C GLY A 636 -12.62 40.75 -1.15
N GLN A 637 -12.26 40.51 0.11
CA GLN A 637 -12.93 39.65 1.10
C GLN A 637 -12.03 39.60 2.36
N ASN A 638 -12.57 40.08 3.48
CA ASN A 638 -11.84 40.29 4.73
C ASN A 638 -11.53 38.99 5.47
N ILE A 639 -10.36 38.92 6.09
CA ILE A 639 -9.98 37.87 7.06
C ILE A 639 -10.99 37.86 8.23
N SER A 640 -11.41 36.68 8.68
CA SER A 640 -12.40 36.51 9.75
C SER A 640 -11.97 37.21 11.04
N ARG A 641 -12.85 38.10 11.55
CA ARG A 641 -12.64 38.86 12.79
C ARG A 641 -12.41 37.96 14.00
N GLN A 642 -12.97 36.74 14.00
CA GLN A 642 -12.81 35.77 15.08
C GLN A 642 -11.37 35.27 15.20
N LEU A 643 -10.74 34.92 14.07
CA LEU A 643 -9.38 34.42 14.02
C LEU A 643 -8.38 35.51 14.47
N PHE A 644 -8.62 36.75 14.07
CA PHE A 644 -7.78 37.88 14.47
C PHE A 644 -7.85 38.19 15.97
N GLU A 645 -9.04 38.12 16.58
CA GLU A 645 -9.19 38.27 18.02
C GLU A 645 -8.53 37.13 18.79
N GLU A 646 -8.54 35.91 18.25
CA GLU A 646 -7.82 34.78 18.83
C GLU A 646 -6.29 34.95 18.73
N MET A 647 -5.79 35.47 17.60
CA MET A 647 -4.39 35.83 17.41
C MET A 647 -3.92 36.91 18.39
N LYS A 648 -4.74 37.94 18.62
CA LYS A 648 -4.46 38.97 19.64
C LYS A 648 -4.37 38.38 21.04
N ARG A 649 -5.28 37.46 21.39
CA ARG A 649 -5.23 36.78 22.69
C ARG A 649 -3.95 35.97 22.85
N LEU A 650 -3.55 35.22 21.82
CA LEU A 650 -2.29 34.49 21.81
C LEU A 650 -1.08 35.43 21.89
N HIS A 651 -1.11 36.57 21.20
CA HIS A 651 -0.06 37.57 21.29
C HIS A 651 0.09 38.11 22.72
N VAL A 652 -1.01 38.55 23.35
CA VAL A 652 -1.00 39.02 24.74
C VAL A 652 -0.54 37.91 25.70
N ALA A 653 -1.01 36.68 25.53
CA ALA A 653 -0.58 35.54 26.34
C ALA A 653 0.94 35.27 26.18
N SER A 654 1.47 35.37 24.96
CA SER A 654 2.91 35.20 24.68
C SER A 654 3.76 36.35 25.25
N MET A 655 3.24 37.59 25.26
CA MET A 655 3.92 38.74 25.87
C MET A 655 4.04 38.63 27.40
N HIS A 656 3.12 37.91 28.05
CA HIS A 656 3.20 37.62 29.48
C HIS A 656 4.21 36.53 29.83
N VAL A 657 4.55 35.65 28.88
CA VAL A 657 5.48 34.53 29.06
C VAL A 657 6.92 34.92 28.69
N ASP A 658 7.11 35.80 27.71
CA ASP A 658 8.42 36.27 27.27
C ASP A 658 8.42 37.81 27.07
N PRO A 659 8.59 38.58 28.15
CA PRO A 659 8.46 40.03 28.14
C PRO A 659 9.57 40.76 27.36
N ARG A 660 10.61 40.03 26.91
CA ARG A 660 11.63 40.50 25.94
C ARG A 660 11.04 40.87 24.57
N LEU A 661 9.83 40.39 24.25
CA LEU A 661 9.11 40.75 23.03
C LEU A 661 8.58 42.20 23.01
N GLN A 662 8.66 42.96 24.11
CA GLN A 662 8.21 44.35 24.17
C GLN A 662 9.16 45.35 23.47
N ASN A 663 10.47 45.09 23.46
CA ASN A 663 11.47 45.98 22.88
C ASN A 663 12.26 45.22 21.82
N GLY A 664 11.92 45.40 20.54
CA GLY A 664 12.62 44.76 19.41
C GLY A 664 14.04 45.28 19.21
N GLY A 665 14.97 44.95 20.11
CA GLY A 665 16.36 45.40 20.10
C GLY A 665 17.38 44.33 20.53
N ALA A 666 18.36 44.10 19.65
CA ALA A 666 19.68 43.45 19.76
C ALA A 666 19.82 42.04 20.40
N PRO A 667 20.53 41.10 19.72
CA PRO A 667 20.59 39.69 20.08
C PRO A 667 21.81 39.37 20.97
N ASP A 668 21.87 39.84 22.21
CA ASP A 668 22.99 39.46 23.10
C ASP A 668 22.53 39.30 24.56
N SER A 669 21.90 38.17 24.90
CA SER A 669 22.00 37.58 26.25
C SER A 669 21.39 36.17 26.30
N SER A 670 22.27 35.17 26.24
CA SER A 670 21.95 33.75 26.39
C SER A 670 21.83 33.36 27.86
N THR A 671 20.68 33.56 28.49
CA THR A 671 20.26 32.80 29.70
C THR A 671 18.74 32.73 29.77
N SER A 672 18.24 31.50 29.93
CA SER A 672 16.83 31.06 29.86
C SER A 672 16.04 31.22 31.17
N ASP A 673 16.54 31.95 32.16
CA ASP A 673 15.82 32.19 33.41
C ASP A 673 15.21 33.59 33.40
N GLY A 674 14.05 33.75 34.07
CA GLY A 674 13.26 34.98 34.15
C GLY A 674 14.03 36.21 34.65
N TYR A 675 13.32 37.34 34.77
CA TYR A 675 13.94 38.57 35.27
C TYR A 675 14.66 38.32 36.61
N PRO A 676 15.87 38.86 36.79
CA PRO A 676 16.55 38.79 38.08
C PRO A 676 15.69 39.38 39.21
N ASP A 677 15.64 38.72 40.37
CA ASP A 677 14.81 39.14 41.54
C ASP A 677 15.01 40.61 41.93
N ASP A 678 16.21 41.17 41.69
CA ASP A 678 16.53 42.57 41.97
C ASP A 678 15.83 43.55 41.02
N ILE A 679 15.57 43.15 39.77
CA ILE A 679 14.80 43.92 38.79
C ILE A 679 13.31 43.90 39.12
N GLU A 680 12.78 42.72 39.48
CA GLU A 680 11.38 42.59 39.89
C GLU A 680 11.09 43.37 41.18
N ALA A 681 12.00 43.33 42.16
CA ALA A 681 11.88 44.12 43.38
C ALA A 681 11.94 45.64 43.12
N GLU A 682 12.77 46.07 42.17
CA GLU A 682 12.88 47.47 41.75
C GLU A 682 11.60 47.94 41.05
N ALA A 683 11.08 47.17 40.09
CA ALA A 683 9.81 47.46 39.42
C ALA A 683 8.62 47.50 40.41
N ASN A 684 8.53 46.52 41.32
CA ASN A 684 7.49 46.50 42.35
C ASN A 684 7.61 47.68 43.32
N SER A 685 8.82 48.16 43.61
CA SER A 685 9.03 49.37 44.41
C SER A 685 8.43 50.60 43.74
N TYR A 686 8.62 50.77 42.42
CA TYR A 686 7.99 51.86 41.66
C TYR A 686 6.45 51.76 41.67
N PHE A 687 5.91 50.54 41.49
CA PHE A 687 4.46 50.33 41.59
C PHE A 687 3.93 50.68 43.00
N HIS A 688 4.61 50.23 44.06
CA HIS A 688 4.23 50.55 45.44
C HIS A 688 4.31 52.06 45.75
N GLN A 689 5.34 52.75 45.25
CA GLN A 689 5.47 54.20 45.39
C GLN A 689 4.36 54.95 44.65
N MET A 690 3.93 54.44 43.49
CA MET A 690 2.81 55.01 42.74
C MET A 690 1.47 54.78 43.45
N PHE A 691 1.19 53.57 43.96
CA PHE A 691 -0.06 53.27 44.68
C PHE A 691 -0.15 53.94 46.05
N SER A 692 0.98 54.21 46.70
CA SER A 692 1.04 54.96 47.96
C SER A 692 1.01 56.48 47.77
N GLY A 693 0.95 56.97 46.53
CA GLY A 693 0.92 58.40 46.19
C GLY A 693 2.24 59.13 46.40
N GLN A 694 3.35 58.40 46.60
CA GLN A 694 4.69 58.96 46.74
C GLN A 694 5.32 59.31 45.38
N LEU A 695 4.88 58.64 44.31
CA LEU A 695 5.28 58.89 42.93
C LEU A 695 4.04 59.28 42.10
N THR A 696 4.12 60.37 41.35
CA THR A 696 3.02 60.75 40.44
C THR A 696 3.09 59.95 39.14
N ILE A 697 1.93 59.72 38.52
CA ILE A 697 1.83 58.97 37.26
C ILE A 697 2.66 59.65 36.16
N GLU A 698 2.69 60.99 36.13
CA GLU A 698 3.48 61.77 35.15
C GLU A 698 4.99 61.50 35.29
N THR A 699 5.52 61.51 36.52
CA THR A 699 6.93 61.16 36.78
C THR A 699 7.28 59.71 36.41
N MET A 700 6.35 58.77 36.54
CA MET A 700 6.56 57.38 36.13
C MET A 700 6.62 57.24 34.61
N VAL A 701 5.73 57.94 33.89
CA VAL A 701 5.71 57.96 32.42
C VAL A 701 7.00 58.57 31.86
N ASP A 702 7.49 59.66 32.46
CA ASP A 702 8.77 60.26 32.08
C ASP A 702 9.95 59.31 32.35
N SER A 703 9.92 58.58 33.46
CA SER A 703 10.96 57.58 33.81
C SER A 703 10.97 56.41 32.84
N LEU A 704 9.80 55.88 32.47
CA LEU A 704 9.66 54.84 31.44
C LEU A 704 10.10 55.34 30.05
N GLY A 705 9.83 56.61 29.73
CA GLY A 705 10.34 57.25 28.52
C GLY A 705 11.87 57.27 28.49
N HIS A 706 12.50 57.63 29.61
CA HIS A 706 13.96 57.60 29.74
C HIS A 706 14.54 56.18 29.69
N PHE A 707 13.87 55.19 30.30
CA PHE A 707 14.31 53.79 30.25
C PHE A 707 14.23 53.18 28.85
N LYS A 708 13.25 53.61 28.05
CA LYS A 708 13.13 53.21 26.65
C LYS A 708 14.24 53.80 25.75
N GLU A 709 14.74 54.99 26.08
CA GLU A 709 15.79 55.68 25.30
C GLU A 709 17.22 55.42 25.84
N SER A 710 17.35 54.84 27.03
CA SER A 710 18.64 54.51 27.65
C SER A 710 19.38 53.42 26.88
N THR A 711 20.72 53.50 26.84
CA THR A 711 21.58 52.45 26.24
C THR A 711 21.98 51.36 27.24
N GLU A 712 21.56 51.47 28.50
CA GLU A 712 21.88 50.48 29.54
C GLU A 712 20.90 49.31 29.51
N ASN A 713 21.41 48.08 29.34
CA ASN A 713 20.60 46.85 29.33
C ASN A 713 19.72 46.70 30.58
N ARG A 714 20.17 47.21 31.73
CA ARG A 714 19.39 47.18 32.98
C ARG A 714 18.12 48.02 32.87
N CYS A 715 18.17 49.19 32.23
CA CYS A 715 17.01 50.06 32.03
C CYS A 715 15.98 49.45 31.07
N HIS A 716 16.38 48.59 30.13
CA HIS A 716 15.42 47.90 29.25
C HIS A 716 14.74 46.70 29.92
N LEU A 717 15.29 46.22 31.04
CA LEU A 717 14.75 45.09 31.81
C LEU A 717 13.80 45.54 32.93
N VAL A 718 14.04 46.73 33.52
CA VAL A 718 13.16 47.42 34.49
C VAL A 718 11.98 48.05 33.76
#